data_AF-A0A812SC17-F1
#
_entry.id   AF-A0A812SC17-F1
#
_cell.length_a   1.000
_cell.length_b   1.000
_cell.length_c   1.000
_cell.angle_alpha   90.00
_cell.angle_beta   90.00
_cell.angle_gamma   90.00
#
_symmetry.space_group_name_H-M   'P 1'
#
loop_
_entity.id
_entity.type
_entity.pdbx_description
1 polymer ?
#
loop_
_entity_poly.entity_id
_entity_poly.type
_entity_poly.pdbx_seq_one_letter_code
_entity_poly.pdbx_strand_id
1 'polypeptide(L)'
;MLSGDSGCTRESLQPLPRPGYDRDQRLAQLEDDPRYFPGAELGKAQKAAMGIKGMHGRNTASFDPRSTLVRPAMRVVYGRKGHEFGASTKPDDVVVVPELICDTGDLAILNRLVKEVQKPSAEDLSEPSEVPTIRSLGARMCQYFQVDLDSASFCVRWHRADGGKALELASPGFGRTKGSGSCMLNLSLGATCELAFKRAKTGEVLYFPQANGTLMLMGHEVVNRWLPGESKRPDGTHISISVAGVSRQAVEETALADTVAGATKEEGEQSSPLSWPDRPVPASRRYMSHVKHDDVIVVPEFFCQEDDWNIYYALIKEMRASQAKGERKAQWMSWHEGAHLLSQNPTGSETYTKVVERMCRYFKAGKGNRGTRFNWYRDGIYFPQKNGMLFFFGRDVNITWQHGINALPDQEQDGKGRISIICWCLCQLGVEEKGSPGMLTDESRGAFSMHGFKNKLPVHELHGGMSTKDGEASTACIPDSCRALFAAYFVQLAESVAAPSPSPAMAASPAPAAAMAGKQQPLFPVQYNLDLSDLKEEEGLTIVFDKTIRSLKLEAGMLPQGGVAWGKYHDNIHTTGWSELQVQTADDLTMANDIKMYAAGYIEGLLTCVRISEFYANSQKLLLAKDKTANALPGVRKLFQNQMAHARFMTNMEKHVFAEEPKDPYWKQVRYTFFQMWGLLDGYNAASLRFGGETLELDDMLFMNAGGELPQLMQAYTPDRKEHRAARSQAPSFLQQRSQSRHEDALDDEHWERRVVESGRCSALVRLADGDTDLYMGHATWDDYSKMMRIFKFYNFSLPEAETAATKISFSSYPGVITSTDDFYEMNSGIVAMETSLVILDPNVWDKVLDFPRFHSIPNFMHLMAVNRLAKSSPDWVQRFSRTNTGTFAAQWMVADYNQFESGKPLPDGMFWIVEMIPGVSEMQDMTGFLREHRYWASFNRPFFAKTRELSGFNAAERTHGSLYSYEGNPRAYAFRMAAPAINALQEMRDVMTQNAYPYGSPPNDPGHQISARMDLSPILKLPNGGIDAKVVNRCLLKKLQAQAISGPSHTRHEPFRWKAEDGTELWPQYPHAGLPNLWNFGYVQLAQFGQMAITDESDC
;
A
#
# COMPACT_ATOMS: atom_id res chain seq x y z
N MET A 1 53.30 -39.80 -38.15
CA MET A 1 53.20 -39.21 -39.50
C MET A 1 51.71 -38.99 -39.81
N LEU A 2 51.44 -38.09 -40.76
CA LEU A 2 50.24 -37.99 -41.62
C LEU A 2 49.63 -39.38 -41.97
N SER A 3 48.37 -39.59 -42.37
CA SER A 3 47.15 -38.79 -42.69
C SER A 3 46.04 -39.85 -43.00
N GLY A 4 44.74 -39.66 -42.85
CA GLY A 4 43.86 -38.72 -43.59
C GLY A 4 42.51 -39.42 -43.89
N ASP A 5 41.46 -38.62 -44.11
CA ASP A 5 40.08 -38.93 -44.53
C ASP A 5 39.43 -40.32 -44.28
N SER A 6 38.39 -40.32 -43.45
CA SER A 6 37.11 -40.98 -43.80
C SER A 6 35.94 -40.30 -43.07
N GLY A 7 34.78 -40.23 -43.72
CA GLY A 7 33.71 -39.26 -43.41
C GLY A 7 33.14 -39.30 -41.99
N CYS A 8 33.01 -38.12 -41.38
CA CYS A 8 32.08 -37.93 -40.27
C CYS A 8 30.66 -37.85 -40.83
N THR A 9 29.86 -38.86 -40.52
CA THR A 9 28.41 -38.86 -40.73
C THR A 9 27.78 -37.60 -40.15
N ARG A 10 26.76 -37.05 -40.83
CA ARG A 10 25.80 -36.14 -40.17
C ARG A 10 25.17 -36.91 -39.01
N GLU A 11 25.67 -36.71 -37.79
CA GLU A 11 24.94 -37.11 -36.60
C GLU A 11 23.56 -36.47 -36.67
N SER A 12 22.52 -37.29 -36.43
CA SER A 12 21.14 -36.82 -36.41
C SER A 12 20.99 -35.85 -35.24
N LEU A 13 21.05 -34.54 -35.52
CA LEU A 13 20.87 -33.48 -34.53
C LEU A 13 19.47 -33.61 -33.92
N GLN A 14 19.38 -34.30 -32.78
CA GLN A 14 18.21 -34.20 -31.93
C GLN A 14 18.10 -32.74 -31.45
N PRO A 15 16.89 -32.16 -31.42
CA PRO A 15 16.67 -30.91 -30.72
C PRO A 15 17.11 -31.07 -29.26
N LEU A 16 17.97 -30.17 -28.76
CA LEU A 16 18.16 -30.07 -27.31
C LEU A 16 16.79 -29.91 -26.66
N PRO A 17 16.47 -30.66 -25.58
CA PRO A 17 15.23 -30.45 -24.85
C PRO A 17 15.22 -29.00 -24.38
N ARG A 18 14.22 -28.23 -24.85
CA ARG A 18 14.04 -26.88 -24.32
C ARG A 18 13.76 -27.02 -22.83
N PRO A 19 14.24 -26.10 -21.96
CA PRO A 19 13.80 -26.09 -20.58
C PRO A 19 12.28 -25.95 -20.60
N GLY A 20 11.58 -27.01 -20.19
CA GLY A 20 10.14 -26.98 -20.04
C GLY A 20 9.81 -26.08 -18.87
N TYR A 21 9.57 -24.79 -19.15
CA TYR A 21 9.30 -23.82 -18.10
C TYR A 21 7.95 -24.07 -17.43
N ASP A 22 7.00 -24.73 -18.12
CA ASP A 22 5.78 -25.26 -17.52
C ASP A 22 6.12 -26.30 -16.44
N ARG A 23 6.10 -25.85 -15.17
CA ARG A 23 6.41 -26.68 -13.99
C ARG A 23 5.27 -27.62 -13.61
N ASP A 24 4.17 -27.66 -14.36
CA ASP A 24 3.06 -28.56 -14.10
C ASP A 24 3.43 -30.02 -14.39
N GLN A 25 3.72 -30.79 -13.34
CA GLN A 25 4.06 -32.21 -13.41
C GLN A 25 2.99 -33.06 -14.11
N ARG A 26 1.72 -32.61 -14.15
CA ARG A 26 0.62 -33.30 -14.87
C ARG A 26 0.83 -33.30 -16.39
N LEU A 27 1.72 -32.46 -16.90
CA LEU A 27 2.04 -32.30 -18.32
C LEU A 27 3.43 -32.84 -18.67
N ALA A 28 4.11 -33.56 -17.76
CA ALA A 28 5.51 -33.97 -17.92
C ALA A 28 5.77 -35.07 -18.96
N GLN A 29 4.77 -35.86 -19.37
CA GLN A 29 4.96 -36.87 -20.41
C GLN A 29 5.22 -36.20 -21.78
N LEU A 30 6.40 -36.45 -22.34
CA LEU A 30 6.99 -35.77 -23.50
C LEU A 30 7.02 -36.63 -24.78
N GLU A 31 6.70 -37.92 -24.70
CA GLU A 31 6.91 -38.91 -25.77
C GLU A 31 6.01 -38.71 -27.00
N ASP A 32 4.93 -37.92 -26.88
CA ASP A 32 3.96 -37.62 -27.93
C ASP A 32 4.14 -36.24 -28.62
N ASP A 33 5.11 -35.43 -28.19
CA ASP A 33 5.30 -34.06 -28.69
C ASP A 33 6.16 -34.04 -29.98
N PRO A 34 5.60 -33.67 -31.15
CA PRO A 34 6.28 -33.78 -32.44
C PRO A 34 7.48 -32.84 -32.61
N ARG A 35 7.77 -31.97 -31.63
CA ARG A 35 8.89 -31.03 -31.64
C ARG A 35 10.21 -31.63 -31.17
N TYR A 36 10.20 -32.81 -30.53
CA TYR A 36 11.40 -33.45 -29.97
C TYR A 36 11.80 -34.77 -30.66
N PHE A 37 11.07 -35.23 -31.67
CA PHE A 37 11.47 -36.42 -32.44
C PHE A 37 12.78 -36.19 -33.23
N PRO A 38 13.60 -37.24 -33.45
CA PRO A 38 14.78 -37.15 -34.31
C PRO A 38 14.43 -36.63 -35.71
N GLY A 39 15.10 -35.56 -36.16
CA GLY A 39 14.83 -34.92 -37.45
C GLY A 39 13.73 -33.86 -37.44
N ALA A 40 13.14 -33.51 -36.29
CA ALA A 40 12.22 -32.38 -36.17
C ALA A 40 12.86 -31.05 -36.60
N GLU A 41 12.08 -30.16 -37.23
CA GLU A 41 12.58 -28.87 -37.73
C GLU A 41 12.95 -27.93 -36.57
N LEU A 42 14.23 -27.58 -36.47
CA LEU A 42 14.76 -26.72 -35.41
C LEU A 42 14.40 -25.25 -35.62
N GLY A 43 13.96 -24.58 -34.56
CA GLY A 43 13.69 -23.14 -34.57
C GLY A 43 14.95 -22.28 -34.58
N LYS A 44 14.83 -21.04 -35.06
CA LYS A 44 15.91 -20.04 -34.99
C LYS A 44 16.51 -19.89 -33.58
N ALA A 45 15.70 -20.06 -32.52
CA ALA A 45 16.18 -20.12 -31.13
C ALA A 45 17.17 -21.29 -30.89
N GLN A 46 16.80 -22.50 -31.32
CA GLN A 46 17.61 -23.70 -31.16
C GLN A 46 18.87 -23.62 -32.03
N LYS A 47 18.73 -23.15 -33.27
CA LYS A 47 19.85 -22.84 -34.17
C LYS A 47 20.82 -21.83 -33.53
N ALA A 48 20.32 -20.75 -32.93
CA ALA A 48 21.13 -19.73 -32.24
C ALA A 48 21.81 -20.26 -30.97
N ALA A 49 21.11 -21.06 -30.15
CA ALA A 49 21.69 -21.72 -28.97
C ALA A 49 22.80 -22.71 -29.35
N MET A 50 22.72 -23.32 -30.55
CA MET A 50 23.78 -24.13 -31.17
C MET A 50 24.85 -23.28 -31.89
N GLY A 51 24.88 -21.97 -31.68
CA GLY A 51 25.91 -21.04 -32.19
C GLY A 51 25.74 -20.58 -33.65
N ILE A 52 24.65 -20.95 -34.33
CA ILE A 52 24.42 -20.60 -35.74
C ILE A 52 24.01 -19.12 -35.85
N LYS A 53 24.76 -18.33 -36.62
CA LYS A 53 24.57 -16.88 -36.84
C LYS A 53 24.12 -16.58 -38.28
N GLY A 54 23.64 -15.36 -38.54
CA GLY A 54 23.32 -14.87 -39.89
C GLY A 54 21.89 -15.17 -40.41
N MET A 55 20.94 -15.42 -39.52
CA MET A 55 19.54 -15.68 -39.91
C MET A 55 18.77 -14.37 -40.12
N HIS A 56 18.37 -14.07 -41.36
CA HIS A 56 17.61 -12.86 -41.70
C HIS A 56 16.10 -13.13 -41.91
N GLY A 57 15.27 -12.11 -41.68
CA GLY A 57 13.83 -12.11 -42.01
C GLY A 57 12.93 -11.56 -40.89
N ARG A 58 12.03 -10.62 -41.23
CA ARG A 58 11.02 -10.06 -40.33
C ARG A 58 9.75 -10.92 -40.33
N ASN A 59 9.67 -11.88 -39.41
CA ASN A 59 8.45 -12.26 -38.67
C ASN A 59 8.66 -13.54 -37.82
N THR A 60 8.07 -13.53 -36.61
CA THR A 60 7.76 -14.66 -35.72
C THR A 60 8.84 -15.71 -35.38
N ALA A 61 10.12 -15.39 -35.54
CA ALA A 61 11.22 -16.29 -35.15
C ALA A 61 12.41 -15.54 -34.51
N SER A 62 12.10 -14.51 -33.72
CA SER A 62 13.01 -13.98 -32.71
C SER A 62 12.56 -14.52 -31.36
N PHE A 63 13.29 -15.51 -30.85
CA PHE A 63 13.10 -16.09 -29.52
C PHE A 63 14.35 -15.92 -28.65
N ASP A 64 15.31 -15.11 -29.09
CA ASP A 64 16.11 -14.34 -28.14
C ASP A 64 15.28 -13.10 -27.81
N PRO A 65 14.83 -12.91 -26.55
CA PRO A 65 14.12 -11.69 -26.14
C PRO A 65 14.86 -10.44 -26.60
N ARG A 66 16.20 -10.45 -26.58
CA ARG A 66 17.07 -9.32 -26.96
C ARG A 66 16.96 -8.90 -28.43
N SER A 67 16.43 -9.73 -29.34
CA SER A 67 16.19 -9.33 -30.74
C SER A 67 14.73 -8.96 -31.05
N THR A 68 13.83 -9.03 -30.06
CA THR A 68 12.41 -8.62 -30.15
C THR A 68 12.01 -7.54 -29.13
N LEU A 69 12.85 -7.24 -28.14
CA LEU A 69 12.74 -6.08 -27.25
C LEU A 69 13.06 -4.79 -28.01
N VAL A 70 12.14 -4.37 -28.87
CA VAL A 70 12.12 -3.05 -29.51
C VAL A 70 11.05 -2.18 -28.85
N ARG A 71 11.43 -0.95 -28.46
CA ARG A 71 10.51 0.01 -27.83
C ARG A 71 9.43 0.42 -28.84
N PRO A 72 8.13 0.26 -28.54
CA PRO A 72 7.06 0.67 -29.45
C PRO A 72 6.95 2.21 -29.51
N ALA A 73 6.22 2.71 -30.51
CA ALA A 73 5.97 4.15 -30.62
C ALA A 73 4.95 4.67 -29.58
N MET A 74 4.10 3.79 -29.06
CA MET A 74 3.11 3.99 -28.00
C MET A 74 2.68 2.60 -27.50
N ARG A 75 2.55 2.40 -26.18
CA ARG A 75 2.11 1.15 -25.55
C ARG A 75 0.83 1.40 -24.75
N VAL A 76 -0.31 1.01 -25.30
CA VAL A 76 -1.61 1.21 -24.65
C VAL A 76 -1.87 0.11 -23.61
N VAL A 77 -2.19 0.51 -22.39
CA VAL A 77 -2.50 -0.35 -21.24
C VAL A 77 -3.89 0.03 -20.70
N TYR A 78 -4.68 -0.96 -20.31
CA TYR A 78 -5.98 -0.73 -19.68
C TYR A 78 -5.86 -1.00 -18.17
N GLY A 79 -6.06 0.03 -17.35
CA GLY A 79 -5.97 -0.06 -15.90
C GLY A 79 -7.26 -0.57 -15.25
N ARG A 80 -7.16 -1.00 -13.99
CA ARG A 80 -8.30 -1.46 -13.17
C ARG A 80 -8.80 -0.35 -12.25
N LYS A 81 -10.10 -0.32 -11.94
CA LYS A 81 -10.64 0.49 -10.83
C LYS A 81 -9.93 0.08 -9.53
N GLY A 82 -9.46 1.04 -8.75
CA GLY A 82 -8.68 0.80 -7.53
C GLY A 82 -8.10 2.08 -6.94
N HIS A 83 -7.29 1.96 -5.89
CA HIS A 83 -6.62 3.10 -5.24
C HIS A 83 -5.27 3.48 -5.89
N GLU A 84 -4.62 2.53 -6.56
CA GLU A 84 -3.36 2.73 -7.29
C GLU A 84 -3.28 1.88 -8.55
N PHE A 85 -2.43 2.29 -9.48
CA PHE A 85 -2.00 1.50 -10.62
C PHE A 85 -0.90 0.53 -10.18
N GLY A 86 -1.21 -0.75 -9.99
CA GLY A 86 -0.28 -1.75 -9.45
C GLY A 86 0.87 -2.21 -10.37
N ALA A 87 1.32 -1.38 -11.32
CA ALA A 87 2.39 -1.70 -12.26
C ALA A 87 3.29 -0.48 -12.55
N SER A 88 4.53 -0.72 -12.97
CA SER A 88 5.40 0.34 -13.49
C SER A 88 4.91 0.86 -14.84
N THR A 89 5.11 2.15 -15.08
CA THR A 89 4.87 2.79 -16.37
C THR A 89 6.20 2.99 -17.11
N LYS A 90 6.18 2.99 -18.43
CA LYS A 90 7.33 3.29 -19.31
C LYS A 90 7.12 4.60 -20.06
N PRO A 91 8.18 5.26 -20.58
CA PRO A 91 8.05 6.54 -21.28
C PRO A 91 7.10 6.52 -22.48
N ASP A 92 6.93 5.35 -23.11
CA ASP A 92 6.04 5.08 -24.23
C ASP A 92 4.59 4.67 -23.83
N ASP A 93 4.26 4.63 -22.54
CA ASP A 93 2.95 4.16 -22.08
C ASP A 93 1.81 5.15 -22.27
N VAL A 94 0.64 4.59 -22.59
CA VAL A 94 -0.67 5.21 -22.44
C VAL A 94 -1.53 4.31 -21.57
N VAL A 95 -1.81 4.70 -20.33
CA VAL A 95 -2.71 3.93 -19.45
C VAL A 95 -4.10 4.55 -19.47
N VAL A 96 -5.15 3.79 -19.75
CA VAL A 96 -6.54 4.25 -19.72
C VAL A 96 -7.31 3.49 -18.63
N VAL A 97 -8.00 4.22 -17.76
CA VAL A 97 -8.72 3.70 -16.58
C VAL A 97 -10.16 4.23 -16.62
N PRO A 98 -11.12 3.48 -17.18
CA PRO A 98 -12.51 3.93 -17.28
C PRO A 98 -13.17 3.99 -15.90
N GLU A 99 -14.05 4.96 -15.71
CA GLU A 99 -14.92 5.06 -14.54
C GLU A 99 -14.18 4.93 -13.19
N LEU A 100 -12.94 5.44 -13.11
CA LEU A 100 -12.14 5.42 -11.89
C LEU A 100 -12.74 6.38 -10.85
N ILE A 101 -13.15 7.56 -11.32
CA ILE A 101 -13.58 8.65 -10.44
C ILE A 101 -15.07 8.52 -10.06
N CYS A 102 -15.92 8.25 -11.04
CA CYS A 102 -17.35 7.96 -10.93
C CYS A 102 -17.79 7.11 -12.14
N ASP A 103 -19.00 6.55 -12.10
CA ASP A 103 -19.54 5.75 -13.20
C ASP A 103 -20.00 6.64 -14.39
N THR A 104 -20.10 6.06 -15.59
CA THR A 104 -20.35 6.84 -16.83
C THR A 104 -21.62 7.70 -16.77
N GLY A 105 -22.63 7.29 -16.01
CA GLY A 105 -23.89 8.03 -15.81
C GLY A 105 -23.91 9.04 -14.64
N ASP A 106 -22.91 9.05 -13.76
CA ASP A 106 -22.91 9.90 -12.57
C ASP A 106 -22.29 11.28 -12.84
N LEU A 107 -23.16 12.28 -13.00
CA LEU A 107 -22.81 13.67 -13.24
C LEU A 107 -22.66 14.51 -11.94
N ALA A 108 -22.74 13.92 -10.75
CA ALA A 108 -22.69 14.67 -9.49
C ALA A 108 -21.39 15.47 -9.32
N ILE A 109 -20.25 14.87 -9.68
CA ILE A 109 -18.92 15.51 -9.63
C ILE A 109 -18.82 16.64 -10.66
N LEU A 110 -19.28 16.41 -11.90
CA LEU A 110 -19.35 17.45 -12.93
C LEU A 110 -20.20 18.65 -12.47
N ASN A 111 -21.40 18.39 -11.95
CA ASN A 111 -22.33 19.43 -11.52
C ASN A 111 -21.78 20.25 -10.34
N ARG A 112 -20.97 19.64 -9.45
CA ARG A 112 -20.24 20.35 -8.40
C ARG A 112 -19.14 21.24 -8.99
N LEU A 113 -18.30 20.66 -9.86
CA LEU A 113 -17.17 21.36 -10.48
C LEU A 113 -17.62 22.57 -11.32
N VAL A 114 -18.70 22.42 -12.11
CA VAL A 114 -19.30 23.52 -12.88
C VAL A 114 -19.73 24.66 -11.95
N LYS A 115 -20.37 24.38 -10.81
CA LYS A 115 -20.77 25.41 -9.82
C LYS A 115 -19.59 26.10 -9.15
N GLU A 116 -18.46 25.41 -8.98
CA GLU A 116 -17.25 26.02 -8.40
C GLU A 116 -16.54 26.93 -9.40
N VAL A 117 -16.43 26.50 -10.67
CA VAL A 117 -15.76 27.24 -11.76
C VAL A 117 -16.62 28.39 -12.31
N GLN A 118 -17.95 28.37 -12.13
CA GLN A 118 -18.86 29.44 -12.57
C GLN A 118 -18.92 30.69 -11.67
N LYS A 119 -18.21 30.73 -10.54
CA LYS A 119 -18.34 31.85 -9.57
C LYS A 119 -17.76 33.17 -10.14
N PRO A 120 -18.31 34.35 -9.76
CA PRO A 120 -17.83 35.64 -10.29
C PRO A 120 -16.36 35.99 -10.01
N SER A 121 -15.69 35.28 -9.10
CA SER A 121 -14.27 35.43 -8.82
C SER A 121 -13.35 34.69 -9.82
N ALA A 122 -13.91 34.09 -10.88
CA ALA A 122 -13.13 33.30 -11.84
C ALA A 122 -12.15 34.12 -12.70
N GLU A 123 -12.32 35.44 -12.77
CA GLU A 123 -11.38 36.35 -13.46
C GLU A 123 -10.09 36.60 -12.63
N ASP A 124 -10.10 36.31 -11.32
CA ASP A 124 -8.93 36.40 -10.42
C ASP A 124 -8.21 35.05 -10.20
N LEU A 125 -8.74 33.92 -10.71
CA LEU A 125 -8.18 32.58 -10.49
C LEU A 125 -6.95 32.32 -11.36
N SER A 126 -5.76 32.57 -10.82
CA SER A 126 -4.48 32.31 -11.50
C SER A 126 -4.00 30.85 -11.47
N GLU A 127 -4.55 30.02 -10.58
CA GLU A 127 -4.06 28.65 -10.33
C GLU A 127 -5.23 27.65 -10.13
N PRO A 128 -5.40 26.64 -11.03
CA PRO A 128 -6.53 25.71 -10.96
C PRO A 128 -6.64 24.90 -9.66
N SER A 129 -5.52 24.62 -8.99
CA SER A 129 -5.50 23.89 -7.72
C SER A 129 -6.04 24.69 -6.50
N GLU A 130 -6.44 25.95 -6.69
CA GLU A 130 -7.20 26.71 -5.70
C GLU A 130 -8.67 26.24 -5.59
N VAL A 131 -9.23 25.66 -6.66
CA VAL A 131 -10.60 25.15 -6.69
C VAL A 131 -10.69 23.81 -5.92
N PRO A 132 -11.53 23.68 -4.87
CA PRO A 132 -11.54 22.50 -4.01
C PRO A 132 -11.76 21.17 -4.74
N THR A 133 -12.71 21.11 -5.69
CA THR A 133 -12.96 19.89 -6.46
C THR A 133 -11.79 19.56 -7.40
N ILE A 134 -11.12 20.56 -8.00
CA ILE A 134 -9.93 20.34 -8.85
C ILE A 134 -8.76 19.82 -8.01
N ARG A 135 -8.52 20.40 -6.83
CA ARG A 135 -7.48 19.95 -5.90
C ARG A 135 -7.68 18.50 -5.45
N SER A 136 -8.91 18.15 -5.05
CA SER A 136 -9.26 16.80 -4.59
C SER A 136 -9.12 15.75 -5.71
N LEU A 137 -9.64 16.06 -6.91
CA LEU A 137 -9.48 15.19 -8.07
C LEU A 137 -8.02 15.07 -8.49
N GLY A 138 -7.28 16.18 -8.53
CA GLY A 138 -5.85 16.22 -8.82
C GLY A 138 -5.02 15.36 -7.88
N ALA A 139 -5.27 15.44 -6.56
CA ALA A 139 -4.64 14.59 -5.57
C ALA A 139 -4.92 13.09 -5.82
N ARG A 140 -6.17 12.74 -6.15
CA ARG A 140 -6.57 11.35 -6.46
C ARG A 140 -5.97 10.84 -7.77
N MET A 141 -5.85 11.68 -8.80
CA MET A 141 -5.16 11.37 -10.05
C MET A 141 -3.68 11.11 -9.82
N CYS A 142 -3.01 12.01 -9.07
CA CYS A 142 -1.60 11.87 -8.72
C CYS A 142 -1.33 10.66 -7.82
N GLN A 143 -2.22 10.36 -6.87
CA GLN A 143 -2.12 9.15 -6.04
C GLN A 143 -2.16 7.89 -6.91
N TYR A 144 -3.14 7.78 -7.82
CA TYR A 144 -3.34 6.56 -8.61
C TYR A 144 -2.11 6.20 -9.47
N PHE A 145 -1.46 7.19 -10.06
CA PHE A 145 -0.25 7.00 -10.90
C PHE A 145 1.07 7.39 -10.21
N GLN A 146 1.04 7.58 -8.89
CA GLN A 146 2.17 8.00 -8.06
C GLN A 146 2.97 9.20 -8.64
N VAL A 147 2.24 10.18 -9.20
CA VAL A 147 2.81 11.45 -9.67
C VAL A 147 3.12 12.33 -8.46
N ASP A 148 4.33 12.88 -8.43
CA ASP A 148 4.75 13.76 -7.34
C ASP A 148 3.97 15.08 -7.39
N LEU A 149 3.18 15.36 -6.35
CA LEU A 149 2.28 16.53 -6.29
C LEU A 149 3.07 17.85 -6.34
N ASP A 150 4.27 17.89 -5.78
CA ASP A 150 5.15 19.08 -5.84
C ASP A 150 5.71 19.32 -7.25
N SER A 151 5.69 18.29 -8.10
CA SER A 151 6.06 18.40 -9.52
C SER A 151 4.86 18.74 -10.42
N ALA A 152 3.63 18.57 -9.92
CA ALA A 152 2.40 18.62 -10.67
C ALA A 152 2.03 20.06 -11.05
N SER A 153 1.59 20.22 -12.30
CA SER A 153 0.97 21.43 -12.82
C SER A 153 -0.37 21.06 -13.43
N PHE A 154 -1.38 21.92 -13.26
CA PHE A 154 -2.76 21.63 -13.61
C PHE A 154 -3.19 22.43 -14.84
N CYS A 155 -4.02 21.85 -15.69
CA CYS A 155 -4.77 22.56 -16.72
C CYS A 155 -6.20 22.02 -16.78
N VAL A 156 -7.18 22.89 -16.59
CA VAL A 156 -8.60 22.55 -16.63
C VAL A 156 -9.23 23.25 -17.82
N ARG A 157 -9.79 22.47 -18.72
CA ARG A 157 -10.52 22.95 -19.90
C ARG A 157 -11.98 22.55 -19.78
N TRP A 158 -12.88 23.54 -19.85
CA TRP A 158 -14.32 23.34 -19.75
C TRP A 158 -14.99 23.72 -21.07
N HIS A 159 -15.51 22.71 -21.76
CA HIS A 159 -16.37 22.84 -22.93
C HIS A 159 -17.82 23.00 -22.46
N ARG A 160 -18.43 24.13 -22.83
CA ARG A 160 -19.81 24.48 -22.51
C ARG A 160 -20.77 23.93 -23.58
N ALA A 161 -21.94 23.47 -23.15
CA ALA A 161 -22.99 22.98 -24.04
C ALA A 161 -23.61 24.08 -24.94
N ASP A 162 -23.37 25.36 -24.67
CA ASP A 162 -23.91 26.52 -25.39
C ASP A 162 -23.20 26.83 -26.72
N GLY A 163 -22.22 26.03 -27.13
CA GLY A 163 -21.48 26.25 -28.38
C GLY A 163 -20.31 27.24 -28.27
N GLY A 164 -20.11 27.89 -27.11
CA GLY A 164 -19.06 28.89 -26.90
C GLY A 164 -17.62 28.36 -26.97
N LYS A 165 -16.64 29.27 -26.91
CA LYS A 165 -15.21 28.96 -26.73
C LYS A 165 -15.02 28.28 -25.36
N ALA A 166 -14.19 27.25 -25.29
CA ALA A 166 -13.88 26.59 -24.03
C ALA A 166 -13.20 27.55 -23.06
N LEU A 167 -13.56 27.48 -21.77
CA LEU A 167 -12.82 28.13 -20.70
C LEU A 167 -11.58 27.27 -20.41
N GLU A 168 -10.42 27.90 -20.26
CA GLU A 168 -9.17 27.22 -19.91
C GLU A 168 -8.50 27.95 -18.74
N LEU A 169 -8.15 27.19 -17.70
CA LEU A 169 -7.41 27.64 -16.52
C LEU A 169 -6.18 26.74 -16.40
N ALA A 170 -4.97 27.31 -16.38
CA ALA A 170 -3.73 26.53 -16.36
C ALA A 170 -2.68 27.13 -15.43
N SER A 171 -2.02 26.27 -14.65
CA SER A 171 -0.90 26.62 -13.79
C SER A 171 0.26 27.25 -14.60
N PRO A 172 0.99 28.23 -14.05
CA PRO A 172 2.14 28.82 -14.72
C PRO A 172 3.18 27.78 -15.17
N GLY A 173 3.42 27.71 -16.47
CA GLY A 173 4.40 26.78 -17.06
C GLY A 173 3.89 25.36 -17.33
N PHE A 174 2.57 25.11 -17.23
CA PHE A 174 1.95 23.86 -17.69
C PHE A 174 2.40 23.51 -19.12
N GLY A 175 2.70 22.22 -19.37
CA GLY A 175 3.15 21.73 -20.66
C GLY A 175 4.66 21.85 -20.95
N ARG A 176 5.46 22.47 -20.06
CA ARG A 176 6.94 22.42 -20.17
C ARG A 176 7.46 21.05 -19.74
N THR A 177 8.27 20.42 -20.58
CA THR A 177 8.81 19.07 -20.35
C THR A 177 9.83 19.03 -19.21
N LYS A 178 9.61 18.13 -18.23
CA LYS A 178 10.46 17.95 -17.04
C LYS A 178 11.19 16.59 -17.09
N GLY A 179 12.14 16.44 -18.03
CA GLY A 179 13.09 15.31 -18.06
C GLY A 179 12.49 13.91 -18.19
N SER A 180 13.34 12.90 -18.00
CA SER A 180 12.93 11.49 -17.89
C SER A 180 12.08 11.27 -16.64
N GLY A 181 11.05 10.41 -16.75
CA GLY A 181 10.07 10.17 -15.70
C GLY A 181 8.86 11.11 -15.68
N SER A 182 8.84 12.16 -16.51
CA SER A 182 7.63 12.99 -16.66
C SER A 182 6.48 12.26 -17.39
N CYS A 183 5.26 12.64 -17.06
CA CYS A 183 4.04 12.11 -17.65
C CYS A 183 2.95 13.19 -17.64
N MET A 184 1.90 12.97 -18.42
CA MET A 184 0.68 13.78 -18.40
C MET A 184 -0.51 12.89 -18.06
N LEU A 185 -1.25 13.26 -17.03
CA LEU A 185 -2.54 12.67 -16.70
C LEU A 185 -3.67 13.49 -17.34
N ASN A 186 -4.78 12.85 -17.68
CA ASN A 186 -6.01 13.51 -18.12
C ASN A 186 -7.23 12.79 -17.53
N LEU A 187 -8.06 13.52 -16.78
CA LEU A 187 -9.35 13.08 -16.28
C LEU A 187 -10.46 13.76 -17.06
N SER A 188 -11.41 12.98 -17.57
CA SER A 188 -12.58 13.47 -18.30
C SER A 188 -13.87 13.32 -17.50
N LEU A 189 -14.67 14.39 -17.46
CA LEU A 189 -15.96 14.45 -16.78
C LEU A 189 -17.05 15.01 -17.71
N GLY A 190 -18.24 14.43 -17.66
CA GLY A 190 -19.41 14.84 -18.45
C GLY A 190 -19.54 14.14 -19.80
N ALA A 191 -19.92 14.88 -20.85
CA ALA A 191 -20.11 14.33 -22.18
C ALA A 191 -18.84 13.62 -22.68
N THR A 192 -19.02 12.53 -23.45
CA THR A 192 -17.89 11.77 -23.99
C THR A 192 -17.11 12.63 -24.97
N CYS A 193 -15.78 12.60 -24.89
CA CYS A 193 -14.86 13.34 -25.75
C CYS A 193 -13.81 12.37 -26.33
N GLU A 194 -13.29 12.63 -27.53
CA GLU A 194 -12.20 11.83 -28.11
C GLU A 194 -10.89 12.63 -28.05
N LEU A 195 -9.93 12.15 -27.24
CA LEU A 195 -8.60 12.75 -27.15
C LEU A 195 -7.76 12.32 -28.36
N ALA A 196 -7.35 13.29 -29.18
CA ALA A 196 -6.62 13.07 -30.42
C ALA A 196 -5.10 13.17 -30.23
N PHE A 197 -4.34 12.30 -30.88
CA PHE A 197 -2.89 12.21 -30.85
C PHE A 197 -2.32 12.18 -32.26
N LYS A 198 -1.68 13.26 -32.71
CA LYS A 198 -1.04 13.31 -34.03
C LYS A 198 0.44 12.95 -33.91
N ARG A 199 0.87 11.87 -34.56
CA ARG A 199 2.27 11.44 -34.59
C ARG A 199 3.12 12.49 -35.29
N ALA A 200 4.09 13.06 -34.58
CA ALA A 200 4.86 14.22 -35.03
C ALA A 200 5.65 13.98 -36.34
N LYS A 201 5.97 12.72 -36.67
CA LYS A 201 6.78 12.35 -37.85
C LYS A 201 5.99 11.95 -39.10
N THR A 202 4.80 11.38 -38.94
CA THR A 202 4.02 10.77 -40.04
C THR A 202 2.66 11.42 -40.25
N GLY A 203 2.20 12.24 -39.29
CA GLY A 203 0.88 12.86 -39.33
C GLY A 203 -0.29 11.91 -39.00
N GLU A 204 -0.04 10.62 -38.79
CA GLU A 204 -1.02 9.62 -38.34
C GLU A 204 -1.72 10.10 -37.06
N VAL A 205 -3.05 9.98 -36.98
CA VAL A 205 -3.84 10.41 -35.82
C VAL A 205 -4.47 9.20 -35.14
N LEU A 206 -4.24 9.05 -33.84
CA LEU A 206 -4.94 8.12 -32.96
C LEU A 206 -5.96 8.87 -32.10
N TYR A 207 -7.11 8.25 -31.82
CA TYR A 207 -8.17 8.83 -30.99
C TYR A 207 -8.49 7.89 -29.82
N PHE A 208 -8.58 8.45 -28.60
CA PHE A 208 -8.94 7.71 -27.39
C PHE A 208 -10.27 8.22 -26.83
N PRO A 209 -11.33 7.40 -26.79
CA PRO A 209 -12.61 7.81 -26.23
C PRO A 209 -12.50 7.96 -24.71
N GLN A 210 -12.88 9.13 -24.20
CA GLN A 210 -12.91 9.49 -22.79
C GLN A 210 -14.36 9.67 -22.33
N ALA A 211 -14.89 8.65 -21.67
CA ALA A 211 -16.20 8.71 -21.02
C ALA A 211 -16.10 9.43 -19.66
N ASN A 212 -17.24 9.84 -19.09
CA ASN A 212 -17.31 10.41 -17.75
C ASN A 212 -16.59 9.52 -16.71
N GLY A 213 -15.71 10.12 -15.91
CA GLY A 213 -14.94 9.44 -14.87
C GLY A 213 -13.69 8.70 -15.36
N THR A 214 -13.35 8.77 -16.65
CA THR A 214 -12.15 8.14 -17.23
C THR A 214 -10.90 8.93 -16.86
N LEU A 215 -9.90 8.23 -16.28
CA LEU A 215 -8.55 8.76 -16.05
C LEU A 215 -7.57 8.12 -17.04
N MET A 216 -6.69 8.91 -17.61
CA MET A 216 -5.65 8.51 -18.55
C MET A 216 -4.26 8.99 -18.08
N LEU A 217 -3.21 8.21 -18.32
CA LEU A 217 -1.80 8.61 -18.23
C LEU A 217 -1.15 8.52 -19.61
N MET A 218 -0.23 9.42 -19.90
CA MET A 218 0.65 9.47 -21.07
C MET A 218 2.09 9.63 -20.60
N GLY A 219 2.99 8.71 -20.97
CA GLY A 219 4.42 8.80 -20.66
C GLY A 219 5.16 9.88 -21.45
N HIS A 220 6.36 10.25 -20.98
CA HIS A 220 7.19 11.31 -21.56
C HIS A 220 7.41 11.19 -23.08
N GLU A 221 7.74 10.00 -23.60
CA GLU A 221 7.96 9.81 -25.04
C GLU A 221 6.65 9.92 -25.82
N VAL A 222 5.51 9.54 -25.23
CA VAL A 222 4.20 9.72 -25.88
C VAL A 222 3.91 11.21 -26.05
N VAL A 223 3.97 11.99 -24.97
CA VAL A 223 3.69 13.44 -24.98
C VAL A 223 4.58 14.21 -25.96
N ASN A 224 5.82 13.75 -26.18
CA ASN A 224 6.76 14.36 -27.13
C ASN A 224 6.65 13.87 -28.59
N ARG A 225 6.27 12.61 -28.82
CA ARG A 225 6.21 12.00 -30.18
C ARG A 225 4.82 12.05 -30.79
N TRP A 226 3.80 12.19 -29.96
CA TRP A 226 2.40 12.27 -30.32
C TRP A 226 1.85 13.60 -29.80
N LEU A 227 1.86 14.60 -30.67
CA LEU A 227 1.39 15.93 -30.34
C LEU A 227 -0.11 15.86 -30.01
N PRO A 228 -0.58 16.52 -28.92
CA PRO A 228 -1.99 16.67 -28.66
C PRO A 228 -2.70 17.31 -29.86
N GLY A 229 -3.63 16.59 -30.46
CA GLY A 229 -4.50 17.11 -31.51
C GLY A 229 -5.70 17.85 -30.91
N GLU A 230 -6.42 18.61 -31.74
CA GLU A 230 -7.74 19.10 -31.36
C GLU A 230 -8.67 17.90 -31.13
N SER A 231 -9.10 17.73 -29.88
CA SER A 231 -10.09 16.71 -29.51
C SER A 231 -11.41 17.03 -30.18
N LYS A 232 -12.18 16.00 -30.60
CA LYS A 232 -13.52 16.25 -31.15
C LYS A 232 -14.36 17.01 -30.13
N ARG A 233 -15.10 18.02 -30.59
CA ARG A 233 -16.00 18.79 -29.74
C ARG A 233 -17.07 17.85 -29.15
N PRO A 234 -17.20 17.74 -27.81
CA PRO A 234 -18.23 16.90 -27.21
C PRO A 234 -19.63 17.52 -27.39
N ASP A 235 -20.64 16.67 -27.57
CA ASP A 235 -22.06 17.02 -27.76
C ASP A 235 -22.75 17.64 -26.52
N GLY A 236 -22.00 18.05 -25.50
CA GLY A 236 -22.53 18.60 -24.27
C GLY A 236 -21.45 19.12 -23.34
N THR A 237 -21.83 19.41 -22.10
CA THR A 237 -20.89 19.92 -21.09
C THR A 237 -19.84 18.86 -20.77
N HIS A 238 -18.57 19.21 -20.94
CA HIS A 238 -17.42 18.37 -20.66
C HIS A 238 -16.33 19.18 -19.97
N ILE A 239 -15.71 18.61 -18.93
CA ILE A 239 -14.53 19.18 -18.27
C ILE A 239 -13.40 18.15 -18.31
N SER A 240 -12.25 18.55 -18.87
CA SER A 240 -11.02 17.78 -18.78
C SER A 240 -10.07 18.43 -17.78
N ILE A 241 -9.61 17.67 -16.79
CA ILE A 241 -8.54 18.06 -15.85
C ILE A 241 -7.27 17.34 -16.29
N SER A 242 -6.25 18.09 -16.70
CA SER A 242 -4.94 17.56 -17.09
C SER A 242 -3.90 17.88 -16.01
N VAL A 243 -3.00 16.93 -15.73
CA VAL A 243 -1.93 17.10 -14.74
C VAL A 243 -0.61 16.70 -15.36
N ALA A 244 0.34 17.62 -15.49
CA ALA A 244 1.69 17.31 -15.96
C ALA A 244 2.66 17.28 -14.77
N GLY A 245 3.36 16.15 -14.57
CA GLY A 245 4.23 15.91 -13.42
C GLY A 245 5.12 14.68 -13.61
N VAL A 246 5.96 14.37 -12.62
CA VAL A 246 6.89 13.23 -12.62
C VAL A 246 6.26 12.05 -11.89
N SER A 247 6.11 10.90 -12.55
CA SER A 247 5.61 9.67 -11.91
C SER A 247 6.77 8.87 -11.33
N ARG A 248 6.63 8.42 -10.08
CA ARG A 248 7.57 7.46 -9.45
C ARG A 248 7.42 6.03 -9.98
N GLN A 249 6.37 5.74 -10.74
CA GLN A 249 6.21 4.48 -11.46
C GLN A 249 6.94 4.46 -12.81
N ALA A 250 7.41 5.61 -13.30
CA ALA A 250 8.05 5.71 -14.60
C ALA A 250 9.48 5.12 -14.58
N VAL A 251 9.67 4.02 -15.29
CA VAL A 251 10.95 3.29 -15.40
C VAL A 251 11.48 3.35 -16.83
N GLU A 252 12.75 3.75 -17.00
CA GLU A 252 13.41 3.64 -18.31
C GLU A 252 13.85 2.20 -18.59
N GLU A 253 13.51 1.72 -19.79
CA GLU A 253 13.86 0.38 -20.24
C GLU A 253 15.32 0.33 -20.74
N THR A 254 16.17 -0.35 -19.97
CA THR A 254 17.64 -0.42 -20.17
C THR A 254 18.11 -1.59 -21.04
N ALA A 255 17.22 -2.54 -21.36
CA ALA A 255 17.52 -3.74 -22.15
C ALA A 255 16.70 -3.75 -23.45
N LEU A 256 17.15 -2.99 -24.44
CA LEU A 256 16.60 -3.01 -25.80
C LEU A 256 17.55 -3.73 -26.76
N ALA A 257 17.01 -4.24 -27.86
CA ALA A 257 17.80 -4.61 -29.03
C ALA A 257 18.59 -3.40 -29.53
N ASP A 258 19.84 -3.60 -29.96
CA ASP A 258 20.53 -2.62 -30.81
C ASP A 258 19.66 -2.37 -32.05
N THR A 259 18.97 -1.23 -32.08
CA THR A 259 18.06 -0.92 -33.18
C THR A 259 18.84 -0.88 -34.48
N VAL A 260 18.41 -1.68 -35.45
CA VAL A 260 18.96 -1.67 -36.82
C VAL A 260 18.96 -0.24 -37.34
N ALA A 261 20.15 0.36 -37.41
CA ALA A 261 20.37 1.68 -37.96
C ALA A 261 20.10 1.66 -39.47
N GLY A 262 18.84 1.84 -39.86
CA GLY A 262 18.41 1.59 -41.25
C GLY A 262 16.93 1.78 -41.52
N ALA A 263 16.35 2.90 -41.07
CA ALA A 263 15.03 3.40 -41.52
C ALA A 263 14.82 4.89 -41.18
N THR A 264 15.79 5.75 -41.51
CA THR A 264 15.66 7.21 -41.36
C THR A 264 15.97 7.93 -42.66
N LYS A 265 14.91 8.23 -43.42
CA LYS A 265 14.75 9.38 -44.34
C LYS A 265 13.43 9.23 -45.10
N GLU A 266 12.53 10.20 -44.94
CA GLU A 266 11.92 11.00 -46.02
C GLU A 266 10.90 11.99 -45.42
N GLU A 267 10.60 13.05 -46.16
CA GLU A 267 9.88 14.25 -45.69
C GLU A 267 8.38 14.13 -45.96
N GLY A 268 7.54 14.70 -45.07
CA GLY A 268 6.08 14.59 -45.15
C GLY A 268 5.39 15.86 -45.62
N GLU A 269 4.70 15.80 -46.75
CA GLU A 269 3.73 16.82 -47.18
C GLU A 269 2.44 16.79 -46.33
N GLN A 270 1.74 17.93 -46.25
CA GLN A 270 0.50 18.06 -45.47
C GLN A 270 -0.73 17.66 -46.30
N SER A 271 -1.71 17.03 -45.65
CA SER A 271 -3.07 16.84 -46.21
C SER A 271 -4.16 17.15 -45.17
N SER A 272 -5.33 17.53 -45.70
CA SER A 272 -6.42 18.25 -44.99
C SER A 272 -7.43 17.33 -44.29
N PRO A 273 -8.18 17.81 -43.27
CA PRO A 273 -9.07 16.98 -42.47
C PRO A 273 -10.42 16.65 -43.14
N LEU A 274 -10.91 15.42 -42.93
CA LEU A 274 -12.28 14.95 -43.16
C LEU A 274 -13.03 14.83 -41.81
N SER A 275 -14.36 14.81 -41.82
CA SER A 275 -15.18 15.11 -40.63
C SER A 275 -16.22 14.03 -40.24
N TRP A 276 -16.48 13.94 -38.91
CA TRP A 276 -17.56 13.20 -38.21
C TRP A 276 -17.51 11.64 -38.29
N PRO A 277 -18.25 10.87 -37.44
CA PRO A 277 -19.09 11.21 -36.27
C PRO A 277 -18.64 10.48 -34.97
N ASP A 278 -19.50 10.47 -33.93
CA ASP A 278 -19.26 10.04 -32.54
C ASP A 278 -19.73 8.61 -32.19
N ARG A 279 -19.01 7.90 -31.28
CA ARG A 279 -19.53 6.72 -30.53
C ARG A 279 -18.85 6.46 -29.17
N PRO A 280 -19.58 5.92 -28.16
CA PRO A 280 -19.04 5.48 -26.87
C PRO A 280 -18.64 3.98 -26.82
N VAL A 281 -17.87 3.61 -25.78
CA VAL A 281 -17.38 2.24 -25.50
C VAL A 281 -18.16 1.60 -24.32
N PRO A 282 -18.81 0.43 -24.45
CA PRO A 282 -19.57 -0.18 -23.36
C PRO A 282 -19.05 -1.56 -22.88
N ALA A 283 -19.01 -1.75 -21.55
CA ALA A 283 -18.78 -3.03 -20.87
C ALA A 283 -20.01 -3.96 -20.89
N SER A 284 -20.48 -4.33 -22.09
CA SER A 284 -21.71 -5.11 -22.32
C SER A 284 -21.42 -6.59 -22.61
N ARG A 285 -22.39 -7.51 -22.36
CA ARG A 285 -22.30 -8.94 -22.73
C ARG A 285 -22.30 -9.21 -24.26
N ARG A 286 -22.42 -8.17 -25.10
CA ARG A 286 -22.28 -8.18 -26.57
C ARG A 286 -21.68 -6.85 -27.05
N TYR A 287 -20.88 -6.87 -28.11
CA TYR A 287 -20.48 -5.63 -28.78
C TYR A 287 -21.67 -5.05 -29.56
N MET A 288 -22.00 -3.78 -29.31
CA MET A 288 -23.22 -3.14 -29.81
C MET A 288 -22.98 -2.15 -30.96
N SER A 289 -21.74 -1.69 -31.13
CA SER A 289 -21.34 -0.73 -32.17
C SER A 289 -20.94 -1.42 -33.48
N HIS A 290 -20.99 -0.69 -34.60
CA HIS A 290 -20.32 -1.15 -35.83
C HIS A 290 -18.79 -1.04 -35.67
N VAL A 291 -18.06 -1.86 -36.42
CA VAL A 291 -16.59 -1.89 -36.47
C VAL A 291 -16.08 -1.49 -37.85
N LYS A 292 -14.90 -0.87 -37.91
CA LYS A 292 -14.22 -0.42 -39.12
C LYS A 292 -13.11 -1.38 -39.57
N HIS A 293 -12.51 -1.08 -40.72
CA HIS A 293 -11.38 -1.83 -41.28
C HIS A 293 -10.07 -1.60 -40.51
N ASP A 294 -9.94 -0.48 -39.79
CA ASP A 294 -8.77 -0.02 -39.04
C ASP A 294 -8.92 -0.11 -37.51
N ASP A 295 -10.05 -0.64 -37.00
CA ASP A 295 -10.29 -0.78 -35.57
C ASP A 295 -9.39 -1.82 -34.87
N VAL A 296 -8.96 -1.50 -33.65
CA VAL A 296 -8.42 -2.47 -32.67
C VAL A 296 -9.29 -2.44 -31.43
N ILE A 297 -9.88 -3.59 -31.06
CA ILE A 297 -10.73 -3.70 -29.87
C ILE A 297 -10.10 -4.70 -28.90
N VAL A 298 -9.86 -4.24 -27.68
CA VAL A 298 -9.29 -5.03 -26.59
C VAL A 298 -10.35 -5.23 -25.53
N VAL A 299 -10.56 -6.49 -25.11
CA VAL A 299 -11.53 -6.83 -24.06
C VAL A 299 -10.80 -7.64 -22.97
N PRO A 300 -10.39 -7.00 -21.85
CA PRO A 300 -9.78 -7.70 -20.73
C PRO A 300 -10.81 -8.61 -20.04
N GLU A 301 -10.34 -9.72 -19.45
CA GLU A 301 -11.15 -10.68 -18.69
C GLU A 301 -12.42 -11.16 -19.45
N PHE A 302 -12.37 -11.13 -20.79
CA PHE A 302 -13.51 -11.44 -21.66
C PHE A 302 -14.09 -12.82 -21.40
N PHE A 303 -13.24 -13.80 -21.08
CA PHE A 303 -13.65 -15.18 -20.86
C PHE A 303 -13.71 -15.60 -19.39
N CYS A 304 -12.66 -15.28 -18.62
CA CYS A 304 -12.44 -15.56 -17.20
C CYS A 304 -11.51 -14.48 -16.59
N GLN A 305 -11.34 -14.51 -15.27
CA GLN A 305 -10.39 -13.64 -14.56
C GLN A 305 -8.93 -14.01 -14.87
N GLU A 306 -8.02 -13.07 -14.64
CA GLU A 306 -6.58 -13.23 -14.92
C GLU A 306 -5.94 -14.42 -14.17
N ASP A 307 -6.39 -14.66 -12.94
CA ASP A 307 -5.94 -15.70 -12.03
C ASP A 307 -6.77 -17.01 -12.11
N ASP A 308 -7.85 -17.04 -12.90
CA ASP A 308 -8.67 -18.24 -13.10
C ASP A 308 -8.12 -19.17 -14.21
N TRP A 309 -7.20 -20.04 -13.82
CA TRP A 309 -6.55 -21.02 -14.73
C TRP A 309 -7.41 -22.25 -15.05
N ASN A 310 -8.64 -22.38 -14.54
CA ASN A 310 -9.46 -23.59 -14.74
C ASN A 310 -9.72 -23.89 -16.23
N ILE A 311 -9.96 -22.84 -17.02
CA ILE A 311 -10.27 -22.95 -18.45
C ILE A 311 -9.04 -23.36 -19.27
N TYR A 312 -7.84 -22.92 -18.87
CA TYR A 312 -6.58 -23.37 -19.46
C TYR A 312 -6.43 -24.89 -19.31
N TYR A 313 -6.59 -25.41 -18.09
CA TYR A 313 -6.46 -26.85 -17.83
C TYR A 313 -7.58 -27.68 -18.50
N ALA A 314 -8.82 -27.18 -18.55
CA ALA A 314 -9.92 -27.82 -19.26
C ALA A 314 -9.62 -27.95 -20.77
N LEU A 315 -9.14 -26.87 -21.41
CA LEU A 315 -8.76 -26.88 -22.82
C LEU A 315 -7.66 -27.91 -23.12
N ILE A 316 -6.58 -27.96 -22.31
CA ILE A 316 -5.52 -28.97 -22.51
C ILE A 316 -6.05 -30.39 -22.36
N LYS A 317 -6.83 -30.66 -21.31
CA LYS A 317 -7.41 -31.98 -21.02
C LYS A 317 -8.29 -32.46 -22.18
N GLU A 318 -9.20 -31.62 -22.65
CA GLU A 318 -10.11 -31.96 -23.75
C GLU A 318 -9.38 -32.13 -25.08
N MET A 319 -8.43 -31.25 -25.40
CA MET A 319 -7.66 -31.33 -26.65
C MET A 319 -6.79 -32.60 -26.70
N ARG A 320 -6.11 -32.97 -25.61
CA ARG A 320 -5.37 -34.25 -25.54
C ARG A 320 -6.31 -35.47 -25.63
N ALA A 321 -7.48 -35.42 -25.00
CA ALA A 321 -8.46 -36.50 -25.11
C ALA A 321 -9.02 -36.66 -26.54
N SER A 322 -9.23 -35.55 -27.27
CA SER A 322 -9.64 -35.54 -28.67
C SER A 322 -8.56 -36.11 -29.59
N GLN A 323 -7.29 -35.74 -29.36
CA GLN A 323 -6.14 -36.27 -30.08
C GLN A 323 -5.98 -37.80 -29.86
N ALA A 324 -6.06 -38.27 -28.60
CA ALA A 324 -5.91 -39.68 -28.25
C ALA A 324 -6.98 -40.58 -28.88
N LYS A 325 -8.17 -40.03 -29.17
CA LYS A 325 -9.25 -40.71 -29.89
C LYS A 325 -9.10 -40.68 -31.43
N GLY A 326 -8.07 -40.01 -31.96
CA GLY A 326 -7.88 -39.85 -33.41
C GLY A 326 -8.92 -38.96 -34.08
N GLU A 327 -9.55 -38.05 -33.34
CA GLU A 327 -10.64 -37.22 -33.88
C GLU A 327 -10.15 -36.25 -34.98
N ARG A 328 -11.03 -35.97 -35.95
CA ARG A 328 -10.66 -35.24 -37.16
C ARG A 328 -10.14 -33.83 -36.84
N LYS A 329 -8.90 -33.53 -37.26
CA LYS A 329 -8.16 -32.27 -37.00
C LYS A 329 -7.74 -32.04 -35.53
N ALA A 330 -7.77 -33.07 -34.68
CA ALA A 330 -7.25 -33.01 -33.30
C ALA A 330 -5.73 -33.21 -33.18
N GLN A 331 -5.04 -33.48 -34.30
CA GLN A 331 -3.58 -33.64 -34.34
C GLN A 331 -2.84 -32.38 -33.86
N TRP A 332 -1.79 -32.56 -33.06
CA TRP A 332 -0.81 -31.51 -32.79
C TRP A 332 0.16 -31.41 -33.96
N MET A 333 0.23 -30.22 -34.56
CA MET A 333 1.23 -29.91 -35.59
C MET A 333 2.28 -28.98 -34.99
N SER A 334 3.55 -29.39 -35.10
CA SER A 334 4.69 -28.49 -34.89
C SER A 334 4.58 -27.32 -35.87
N TRP A 335 4.75 -26.09 -35.38
CA TRP A 335 4.55 -24.90 -36.18
C TRP A 335 5.52 -23.76 -35.82
N HIS A 336 5.80 -22.90 -36.81
CA HIS A 336 6.86 -21.88 -36.77
C HIS A 336 8.21 -22.47 -36.31
N GLU A 337 8.76 -23.41 -37.09
CA GLU A 337 10.05 -24.07 -36.81
C GLU A 337 10.13 -24.66 -35.37
N GLY A 338 9.14 -25.46 -34.97
CA GLY A 338 9.14 -26.10 -33.63
C GLY A 338 8.88 -25.16 -32.44
N ALA A 339 8.39 -23.93 -32.66
CA ALA A 339 8.15 -22.98 -31.57
C ALA A 339 6.92 -23.31 -30.69
N HIS A 340 5.86 -23.88 -31.28
CA HIS A 340 4.64 -24.25 -30.57
C HIS A 340 3.87 -25.36 -31.30
N LEU A 341 2.88 -25.91 -30.61
CA LEU A 341 1.92 -26.86 -31.18
C LEU A 341 0.64 -26.14 -31.59
N LEU A 342 -0.01 -26.60 -32.66
CA LEU A 342 -1.34 -26.13 -33.02
C LEU A 342 -2.24 -27.19 -33.62
N SER A 343 -3.55 -26.93 -33.55
CA SER A 343 -4.60 -27.65 -34.27
C SER A 343 -5.48 -26.66 -35.03
N GLN A 344 -5.79 -26.97 -36.29
CA GLN A 344 -6.57 -26.11 -37.18
C GLN A 344 -8.03 -26.56 -37.20
N ASN A 345 -8.95 -25.71 -36.71
CA ASN A 345 -10.38 -26.02 -36.59
C ASN A 345 -10.68 -27.37 -35.87
N PRO A 346 -10.14 -27.62 -34.66
CA PRO A 346 -10.45 -28.82 -33.89
C PRO A 346 -11.93 -28.80 -33.43
N THR A 347 -12.53 -29.99 -33.31
CA THR A 347 -13.96 -30.15 -32.97
C THR A 347 -14.24 -30.96 -31.70
N GLY A 348 -13.23 -31.57 -31.08
CA GLY A 348 -13.40 -32.47 -29.93
C GLY A 348 -13.27 -31.84 -28.54
N SER A 349 -13.11 -30.52 -28.47
CA SER A 349 -13.16 -29.77 -27.21
C SER A 349 -14.43 -28.94 -27.13
N GLU A 350 -15.25 -29.23 -26.12
CA GLU A 350 -16.46 -28.49 -25.81
C GLU A 350 -16.11 -27.08 -25.30
N THR A 351 -15.06 -26.97 -24.47
CA THR A 351 -14.55 -25.70 -23.97
C THR A 351 -13.99 -24.83 -25.09
N TYR A 352 -13.24 -25.40 -26.05
CA TYR A 352 -12.78 -24.69 -27.25
C TYR A 352 -13.97 -24.15 -28.06
N THR A 353 -14.99 -24.99 -28.26
CA THR A 353 -16.22 -24.63 -28.98
C THR A 353 -16.95 -23.48 -28.26
N LYS A 354 -17.08 -23.53 -26.94
CA LYS A 354 -17.64 -22.44 -26.11
C LYS A 354 -16.85 -21.14 -26.24
N VAL A 355 -15.51 -21.20 -26.31
CA VAL A 355 -14.66 -20.01 -26.53
C VAL A 355 -14.95 -19.36 -27.86
N VAL A 356 -14.85 -20.12 -28.96
CA VAL A 356 -15.13 -19.64 -30.32
C VAL A 356 -16.55 -19.10 -30.43
N GLU A 357 -17.55 -19.77 -29.86
CA GLU A 357 -18.93 -19.30 -29.92
C GLU A 357 -19.19 -18.01 -29.13
N ARG A 358 -18.53 -17.80 -27.98
CA ARG A 358 -18.63 -16.52 -27.25
C ARG A 358 -18.02 -15.38 -28.05
N MET A 359 -16.85 -15.60 -28.66
CA MET A 359 -16.21 -14.62 -29.55
C MET A 359 -17.11 -14.26 -30.74
N CYS A 360 -17.63 -15.26 -31.47
CA CYS A 360 -18.54 -15.02 -32.60
C CYS A 360 -19.83 -14.31 -32.17
N ARG A 361 -20.42 -14.70 -31.03
CA ARG A 361 -21.63 -14.08 -30.48
C ARG A 361 -21.40 -12.63 -30.06
N TYR A 362 -20.21 -12.30 -29.55
CA TYR A 362 -19.85 -10.95 -29.12
C TYR A 362 -19.75 -9.98 -30.30
N PHE A 363 -19.12 -10.38 -31.40
CA PHE A 363 -18.95 -9.58 -32.61
C PHE A 363 -20.00 -9.81 -33.72
N LYS A 364 -21.08 -10.56 -33.43
CA LYS A 364 -22.10 -10.97 -34.42
C LYS A 364 -21.49 -11.60 -35.69
N ALA A 365 -20.47 -12.45 -35.54
CA ALA A 365 -19.88 -13.17 -36.67
C ALA A 365 -20.77 -14.33 -37.11
N GLY A 366 -20.93 -14.50 -38.43
CA GLY A 366 -21.73 -15.57 -39.02
C GLY A 366 -21.14 -16.97 -38.78
N LYS A 367 -21.98 -18.02 -38.80
CA LYS A 367 -21.51 -19.42 -38.76
C LYS A 367 -20.87 -19.86 -40.08
N GLY A 368 -21.32 -19.30 -41.20
CA GLY A 368 -20.65 -19.44 -42.50
C GLY A 368 -19.34 -18.65 -42.51
N ASN A 369 -18.27 -19.29 -42.99
CA ASN A 369 -16.97 -18.67 -43.26
C ASN A 369 -16.22 -18.08 -42.05
N ARG A 370 -16.20 -18.88 -40.97
CA ARG A 370 -15.17 -18.80 -39.93
C ARG A 370 -14.06 -19.84 -40.16
N GLY A 371 -12.82 -19.45 -39.92
CA GLY A 371 -11.68 -20.35 -39.72
C GLY A 371 -11.10 -20.13 -38.34
N THR A 372 -10.72 -21.20 -37.64
CA THR A 372 -10.20 -21.11 -36.27
C THR A 372 -8.93 -21.92 -36.05
N ARG A 373 -8.11 -21.52 -35.07
CA ARG A 373 -6.86 -22.18 -34.71
C ARG A 373 -6.71 -22.24 -33.19
N PHE A 374 -6.28 -23.37 -32.67
CA PHE A 374 -5.83 -23.53 -31.29
C PHE A 374 -4.31 -23.58 -31.31
N ASN A 375 -3.62 -22.76 -30.52
CA ASN A 375 -2.17 -22.72 -30.39
C ASN A 375 -1.79 -22.96 -28.93
N TRP A 376 -0.77 -23.78 -28.68
CA TRP A 376 -0.27 -24.07 -27.34
C TRP A 376 1.25 -23.88 -27.27
N TYR A 377 1.66 -22.93 -26.43
CA TYR A 377 3.04 -22.52 -26.18
C TYR A 377 3.45 -23.06 -24.81
N ARG A 378 4.31 -24.08 -24.80
CA ARG A 378 4.73 -24.82 -23.60
C ARG A 378 6.13 -24.43 -23.10
N ASP A 379 6.97 -23.87 -23.98
CA ASP A 379 8.41 -23.75 -23.76
C ASP A 379 8.84 -22.27 -23.60
N GLY A 380 8.52 -21.66 -22.45
CA GLY A 380 9.17 -20.42 -21.96
C GLY A 380 9.06 -19.15 -22.82
N ILE A 381 8.30 -19.14 -23.91
CA ILE A 381 8.12 -17.95 -24.75
C ILE A 381 6.87 -17.22 -24.30
N TYR A 382 7.05 -16.30 -23.36
CA TYR A 382 5.98 -15.47 -22.84
C TYR A 382 5.63 -14.33 -23.80
N PHE A 383 4.38 -13.89 -23.76
CA PHE A 383 3.81 -12.80 -24.56
C PHE A 383 2.85 -11.98 -23.67
N PRO A 384 2.88 -10.63 -23.63
CA PRO A 384 2.11 -9.80 -22.69
C PRO A 384 0.61 -9.78 -23.02
N GLN A 385 -0.06 -10.90 -22.78
CA GLN A 385 -1.51 -11.07 -22.83
C GLN A 385 -1.93 -11.90 -21.63
N LYS A 386 -2.70 -11.27 -20.74
CA LYS A 386 -3.21 -11.88 -19.52
C LYS A 386 -4.28 -12.95 -19.86
N ASN A 387 -4.49 -13.89 -18.95
CA ASN A 387 -5.50 -14.94 -19.11
C ASN A 387 -6.90 -14.33 -19.31
N GLY A 388 -7.76 -15.04 -20.06
CA GLY A 388 -9.13 -14.60 -20.37
C GLY A 388 -9.28 -13.43 -21.35
N MET A 389 -8.20 -12.78 -21.79
CA MET A 389 -8.20 -11.57 -22.64
C MET A 389 -8.55 -11.85 -24.12
N LEU A 390 -9.24 -10.90 -24.78
CA LEU A 390 -9.62 -10.96 -26.20
C LEU A 390 -9.11 -9.73 -26.96
N PHE A 391 -8.62 -9.96 -28.19
CA PHE A 391 -8.27 -8.93 -29.17
C PHE A 391 -9.08 -9.13 -30.46
N PHE A 392 -9.51 -8.02 -31.05
CA PHE A 392 -10.05 -7.94 -32.40
C PHE A 392 -9.21 -6.95 -33.20
N PHE A 393 -8.95 -7.30 -34.46
CA PHE A 393 -8.26 -6.47 -35.43
C PHE A 393 -9.13 -6.34 -36.67
N GLY A 394 -9.36 -5.11 -37.12
CA GLY A 394 -9.94 -4.83 -38.43
C GLY A 394 -9.05 -5.36 -39.57
N ARG A 395 -9.64 -5.43 -40.77
CA ARG A 395 -8.98 -5.95 -41.99
C ARG A 395 -7.62 -5.28 -42.24
N ASP A 396 -7.58 -3.96 -42.18
CA ASP A 396 -6.42 -3.15 -42.59
C ASP A 396 -5.38 -3.08 -41.47
N VAL A 397 -5.78 -3.20 -40.19
CA VAL A 397 -4.82 -3.46 -39.11
C VAL A 397 -4.13 -4.81 -39.31
N ASN A 398 -4.90 -5.86 -39.58
CA ASN A 398 -4.36 -7.21 -39.72
C ASN A 398 -3.48 -7.39 -40.97
N ILE A 399 -3.69 -6.60 -42.03
CA ILE A 399 -2.89 -6.63 -43.26
C ILE A 399 -1.71 -5.64 -43.19
N THR A 400 -1.98 -4.38 -42.85
CA THR A 400 -1.05 -3.25 -43.04
C THR A 400 -0.18 -3.00 -41.81
N TRP A 401 -0.74 -3.10 -40.61
CA TRP A 401 -0.02 -2.78 -39.36
C TRP A 401 0.89 -3.91 -38.85
N GLN A 402 0.84 -5.11 -39.46
CA GLN A 402 1.73 -6.25 -39.21
C GLN A 402 1.98 -6.50 -37.71
N HIS A 403 0.91 -6.84 -36.98
CA HIS A 403 0.99 -7.01 -35.52
C HIS A 403 2.03 -8.04 -35.09
N GLY A 404 2.83 -7.64 -34.10
CA GLY A 404 3.77 -8.50 -33.38
C GLY A 404 3.35 -8.59 -31.91
N ILE A 405 3.67 -9.71 -31.27
CA ILE A 405 3.51 -9.85 -29.83
C ILE A 405 4.92 -9.94 -29.24
N ASN A 406 5.31 -8.94 -28.46
CA ASN A 406 6.64 -8.86 -27.86
C ASN A 406 6.84 -9.96 -26.80
N ALA A 407 8.08 -10.29 -26.46
CA ALA A 407 8.37 -11.14 -25.30
C ALA A 407 8.37 -10.31 -24.00
N LEU A 408 8.06 -10.92 -22.86
CA LEU A 408 8.42 -10.33 -21.56
C LEU A 408 9.88 -10.63 -21.22
N PRO A 409 10.58 -9.73 -20.50
CA PRO A 409 11.89 -10.02 -19.92
C PRO A 409 11.84 -11.26 -19.03
N ASP A 410 12.93 -12.04 -18.95
CA ASP A 410 12.98 -13.32 -18.22
C ASP A 410 12.60 -13.19 -16.73
N GLN A 411 12.79 -12.01 -16.13
CA GLN A 411 12.43 -11.70 -14.73
C GLN A 411 10.92 -11.51 -14.51
N GLU A 412 10.15 -11.24 -15.57
CA GLU A 412 8.69 -11.01 -15.50
C GLU A 412 7.88 -12.26 -15.92
N GLN A 413 8.54 -13.39 -16.18
CA GLN A 413 7.90 -14.64 -16.62
C GLN A 413 7.51 -15.53 -15.43
N ASP A 414 6.23 -15.92 -15.34
CA ASP A 414 5.69 -16.73 -14.24
C ASP A 414 5.89 -18.25 -14.38
N GLY A 415 6.47 -18.69 -15.49
CA GLY A 415 6.73 -20.10 -15.78
C GLY A 415 5.49 -20.92 -16.17
N LYS A 416 4.37 -20.30 -16.55
CA LYS A 416 3.18 -21.05 -17.03
C LYS A 416 3.10 -21.09 -18.55
N GLY A 417 2.57 -22.19 -19.08
CA GLY A 417 2.27 -22.31 -20.51
C GLY A 417 1.10 -21.41 -20.95
N ARG A 418 1.03 -21.11 -22.26
CA ARG A 418 0.01 -20.21 -22.85
C ARG A 418 -0.79 -20.91 -23.95
N ILE A 419 -2.10 -20.68 -23.97
CA ILE A 419 -2.99 -21.02 -25.09
C ILE A 419 -3.37 -19.74 -25.84
N SER A 420 -3.42 -19.79 -27.17
CA SER A 420 -4.03 -18.73 -27.99
C SER A 420 -5.04 -19.32 -28.96
N ILE A 421 -6.28 -18.85 -28.89
CA ILE A 421 -7.37 -19.24 -29.79
C ILE A 421 -7.61 -18.10 -30.78
N ILE A 422 -7.47 -18.38 -32.07
CA ILE A 422 -7.65 -17.40 -33.16
C ILE A 422 -8.92 -17.75 -33.94
N CYS A 423 -9.70 -16.74 -34.31
CA CYS A 423 -10.89 -16.86 -35.14
C CYS A 423 -10.88 -15.79 -36.24
N TRP A 424 -10.70 -16.19 -37.49
CA TRP A 424 -10.90 -15.34 -38.67
C TRP A 424 -12.34 -15.54 -39.16
N CYS A 425 -13.11 -14.47 -39.30
CA CYS A 425 -14.52 -14.55 -39.70
C CYS A 425 -15.02 -13.24 -40.31
N LEU A 426 -16.05 -13.31 -41.14
CA LEU A 426 -16.78 -12.14 -41.59
C LEU A 426 -17.63 -11.58 -40.43
N CYS A 427 -17.37 -10.33 -40.05
CA CYS A 427 -18.03 -9.63 -38.95
C CYS A 427 -19.24 -8.85 -39.48
N GLN A 428 -20.46 -9.18 -39.04
CA GLN A 428 -21.68 -8.46 -39.49
C GLN A 428 -21.80 -7.04 -38.93
N LEU A 429 -20.90 -6.65 -38.03
CA LEU A 429 -20.77 -5.28 -37.54
C LEU A 429 -19.88 -4.42 -38.44
N GLY A 430 -19.20 -5.00 -39.44
CA GLY A 430 -18.35 -4.27 -40.38
C GLY A 430 -19.12 -3.23 -41.21
N VAL A 431 -18.49 -2.09 -41.49
CA VAL A 431 -19.01 -1.03 -42.37
C VAL A 431 -17.96 -0.65 -43.41
N GLU A 432 -18.38 -0.50 -44.68
CA GLU A 432 -17.53 0.07 -45.72
C GLU A 432 -17.49 1.59 -45.62
N GLU A 433 -16.28 2.16 -45.69
CA GLU A 433 -16.08 3.60 -45.76
C GLU A 433 -15.79 4.04 -47.19
N LYS A 434 -16.31 5.21 -47.57
CA LYS A 434 -16.20 5.76 -48.92
C LYS A 434 -14.74 6.09 -49.23
N GLY A 435 -14.12 5.31 -50.11
CA GLY A 435 -12.70 5.41 -50.47
C GLY A 435 -11.82 4.30 -49.89
N SER A 436 -12.34 3.47 -48.99
CA SER A 436 -11.68 2.23 -48.55
C SER A 436 -11.81 1.12 -49.62
N PRO A 437 -10.90 0.15 -49.70
CA PRO A 437 -11.09 -1.05 -50.51
C PRO A 437 -12.35 -1.82 -50.08
N GLY A 438 -13.06 -2.44 -51.02
CA GLY A 438 -14.30 -3.19 -50.72
C GLY A 438 -14.09 -4.37 -49.76
N MET A 439 -15.15 -4.75 -49.04
CA MET A 439 -15.12 -5.88 -48.12
C MET A 439 -14.90 -7.21 -48.84
N LEU A 440 -14.26 -8.14 -48.14
CA LEU A 440 -14.01 -9.50 -48.62
C LEU A 440 -15.34 -10.26 -48.73
N THR A 441 -15.68 -10.70 -49.96
CA THR A 441 -16.80 -11.61 -50.21
C THR A 441 -16.40 -13.06 -49.96
N ASP A 442 -17.38 -13.95 -49.84
CA ASP A 442 -17.20 -15.39 -49.56
C ASP A 442 -16.29 -16.13 -50.56
N GLU A 443 -16.07 -15.55 -51.75
CA GLU A 443 -15.27 -16.09 -52.85
C GLU A 443 -13.76 -15.81 -52.71
N SER A 444 -13.36 -14.83 -51.87
CA SER A 444 -11.99 -14.30 -51.76
C SER A 444 -10.98 -15.21 -51.02
N ARG A 445 -11.35 -16.47 -50.78
CA ARG A 445 -10.76 -17.40 -49.79
C ARG A 445 -9.30 -17.83 -49.98
N GLY A 446 -8.63 -17.42 -51.06
CA GLY A 446 -7.28 -17.88 -51.43
C GLY A 446 -6.19 -16.81 -51.55
N ALA A 447 -6.52 -15.53 -51.50
CA ALA A 447 -5.61 -14.47 -51.99
C ALA A 447 -4.55 -13.99 -50.97
N PHE A 448 -4.77 -14.15 -49.66
CA PHE A 448 -3.90 -13.57 -48.63
C PHE A 448 -3.62 -14.54 -47.48
N SER A 449 -2.63 -15.42 -47.68
CA SER A 449 -1.89 -16.02 -46.55
C SER A 449 -0.77 -15.06 -46.11
N MET A 450 -0.22 -15.24 -44.90
CA MET A 450 0.91 -14.47 -44.36
C MET A 450 2.21 -14.54 -45.19
N HIS A 451 2.23 -15.30 -46.29
CA HIS A 451 3.38 -15.45 -47.17
C HIS A 451 3.06 -15.10 -48.63
N GLY A 452 3.46 -13.88 -49.01
CA GLY A 452 3.90 -13.59 -50.38
C GLY A 452 3.01 -12.70 -51.24
N PHE A 453 3.21 -11.38 -51.18
CA PHE A 453 3.13 -10.55 -52.38
C PHE A 453 4.54 -10.33 -52.92
N LYS A 454 4.93 -11.13 -53.93
CA LYS A 454 6.06 -10.80 -54.81
C LYS A 454 5.49 -10.00 -55.97
N ASN A 455 5.76 -8.69 -55.99
CA ASN A 455 5.29 -7.80 -57.05
C ASN A 455 5.69 -8.32 -58.45
N LYS A 456 4.71 -8.40 -59.32
CA LYS A 456 4.86 -8.42 -60.78
C LYS A 456 3.86 -7.43 -61.38
N LEU A 457 4.24 -6.86 -62.53
CA LEU A 457 3.47 -5.91 -63.36
C LEU A 457 3.60 -4.44 -62.88
N PRO A 458 3.51 -3.45 -63.81
CA PRO A 458 4.72 -3.02 -64.51
C PRO A 458 4.92 -1.48 -64.53
N VAL A 459 6.06 -1.04 -65.06
CA VAL A 459 6.43 0.38 -65.25
C VAL A 459 5.63 1.02 -66.38
N HIS A 460 5.15 2.27 -66.19
CA HIS A 460 5.02 3.27 -67.26
C HIS A 460 5.12 4.71 -66.70
N GLU A 461 5.49 5.65 -67.58
CA GLU A 461 5.96 7.01 -67.28
C GLU A 461 4.83 8.05 -67.15
N LEU A 462 5.13 9.25 -66.61
CA LEU A 462 5.22 10.51 -67.39
C LEU A 462 5.57 11.76 -66.54
N HIS A 463 5.89 12.88 -67.23
CA HIS A 463 6.65 14.06 -66.75
C HIS A 463 5.84 15.32 -66.35
N GLY A 464 6.52 16.23 -65.62
CA GLY A 464 6.34 17.71 -65.69
C GLY A 464 5.81 18.37 -64.40
N GLY A 465 6.22 19.56 -63.95
CA GLY A 465 7.28 20.49 -64.40
C GLY A 465 6.84 21.98 -64.42
N MET A 466 7.59 22.89 -63.76
CA MET A 466 7.49 24.38 -63.83
C MET A 466 6.22 25.05 -63.22
N SER A 467 6.17 26.34 -62.83
CA SER A 467 7.18 27.34 -62.39
C SER A 467 6.50 28.62 -61.82
N THR A 468 7.01 29.14 -60.69
CA THR A 468 7.15 30.59 -60.28
C THR A 468 6.06 31.69 -60.51
N LYS A 469 5.82 32.45 -59.41
CA LYS A 469 6.05 33.93 -59.23
C LYS A 469 4.89 34.96 -59.15
N ASP A 470 5.21 36.00 -58.35
CA ASP A 470 4.69 37.39 -58.22
C ASP A 470 3.19 37.59 -57.84
N GLY A 471 2.72 38.63 -57.11
CA GLY A 471 3.39 39.72 -56.39
C GLY A 471 2.40 40.67 -55.65
N GLU A 472 2.82 41.18 -54.49
CA GLU A 472 2.74 42.57 -53.95
C GLU A 472 1.46 43.43 -53.69
N ALA A 473 1.53 44.15 -52.55
CA ALA A 473 1.27 45.60 -52.31
C ALA A 473 -0.05 46.19 -51.70
N SER A 474 0.10 46.71 -50.45
CA SER A 474 -0.55 47.93 -49.86
C SER A 474 -2.08 47.88 -49.55
N THR A 475 -2.73 48.65 -48.64
CA THR A 475 -2.57 49.95 -47.91
C THR A 475 -3.33 49.86 -46.54
N ALA A 476 -3.33 50.77 -45.53
CA ALA A 476 -2.52 51.94 -45.09
C ALA A 476 -2.84 52.26 -43.58
N CYS A 477 -2.93 53.54 -43.15
CA CYS A 477 -2.90 54.03 -41.75
C CYS A 477 -4.11 54.89 -41.27
N ILE A 478 -4.36 54.94 -39.94
CA ILE A 478 -4.73 56.12 -39.07
C ILE A 478 -6.16 56.74 -39.26
N PRO A 479 -6.92 57.21 -38.22
CA PRO A 479 -6.48 58.06 -37.08
C PRO A 479 -7.08 57.86 -35.66
N ASP A 480 -6.50 58.62 -34.71
CA ASP A 480 -6.97 58.93 -33.34
C ASP A 480 -8.27 59.75 -33.27
N SER A 481 -8.99 59.69 -32.13
CA SER A 481 -9.30 60.89 -31.31
C SER A 481 -10.17 60.61 -30.07
N CYS A 482 -9.79 61.28 -28.96
CA CYS A 482 -10.59 61.75 -27.80
C CYS A 482 -10.01 61.38 -26.42
N ARG A 483 -9.15 62.28 -25.90
CA ARG A 483 -8.77 62.38 -24.49
C ARG A 483 -9.65 63.39 -23.75
N ALA A 484 -9.84 63.17 -22.44
CA ALA A 484 -9.84 64.11 -21.30
C ALA A 484 -11.00 63.80 -20.34
N LEU A 485 -10.83 63.79 -19.00
CA LEU A 485 -10.43 64.92 -18.14
C LEU A 485 -9.95 64.43 -16.75
N PHE A 486 -8.88 65.06 -16.22
CA PHE A 486 -8.52 65.31 -14.78
C PHE A 486 -8.58 64.18 -13.71
N ALA A 487 -7.78 64.16 -12.64
CA ALA A 487 -6.49 64.77 -12.26
C ALA A 487 -5.99 64.12 -10.94
N ALA A 488 -4.76 64.38 -10.51
CA ALA A 488 -4.10 63.71 -9.38
C ALA A 488 -4.38 64.32 -7.98
N TYR A 489 -4.27 63.50 -6.91
CA TYR A 489 -3.40 63.63 -5.71
C TYR A 489 -3.85 62.57 -4.64
N PHE A 490 -3.04 61.59 -4.15
CA PHE A 490 -2.00 61.67 -3.09
C PHE A 490 -2.55 62.18 -1.73
N VAL A 491 -2.56 61.49 -0.56
CA VAL A 491 -1.52 60.79 0.29
C VAL A 491 -2.27 60.07 1.47
N GLN A 492 -2.06 58.78 1.81
CA GLN A 492 -1.19 58.17 2.84
C GLN A 492 -1.68 58.09 4.33
N LEU A 493 -1.69 56.85 4.87
CA LEU A 493 -1.56 56.34 6.26
C LEU A 493 -2.46 56.77 7.46
N ALA A 494 -2.66 55.76 8.34
CA ALA A 494 -3.61 55.61 9.44
C ALA A 494 -3.27 56.24 10.81
N GLU A 495 -4.32 56.58 11.58
CA GLU A 495 -4.51 56.54 13.05
C GLU A 495 -5.97 57.00 13.41
N SER A 496 -6.62 56.75 14.55
CA SER A 496 -6.54 55.67 15.58
C SER A 496 -7.79 55.66 16.53
N VAL A 497 -7.95 54.58 17.32
CA VAL A 497 -8.76 54.36 18.56
C VAL A 497 -9.98 55.27 18.90
N ALA A 498 -11.17 54.68 19.09
CA ALA A 498 -12.14 55.05 20.15
C ALA A 498 -13.26 53.98 20.37
N ALA A 499 -13.76 53.85 21.61
CA ALA A 499 -14.87 52.96 22.00
C ALA A 499 -16.27 53.62 21.79
N PRO A 500 -17.38 52.88 22.03
CA PRO A 500 -18.18 53.24 23.21
C PRO A 500 -18.90 52.09 23.96
N SER A 501 -19.26 52.39 25.21
CA SER A 501 -20.32 51.78 26.05
C SER A 501 -20.81 52.89 27.03
N PRO A 502 -21.80 52.73 27.94
CA PRO A 502 -22.64 51.56 28.32
C PRO A 502 -24.17 51.87 28.41
N SER A 503 -25.08 50.91 28.65
CA SER A 503 -25.76 50.66 29.96
C SER A 503 -27.25 50.22 29.74
N PRO A 504 -28.01 49.67 30.73
CA PRO A 504 -27.64 48.65 31.74
C PRO A 504 -28.76 47.58 32.03
N ALA A 505 -28.43 46.64 32.94
CA ALA A 505 -29.32 45.86 33.83
C ALA A 505 -30.16 44.69 33.24
N MET A 506 -30.31 43.51 33.90
CA MET A 506 -29.88 43.03 35.23
C MET A 506 -29.20 41.64 35.23
N ALA A 507 -28.30 41.46 36.22
CA ALA A 507 -27.69 40.24 36.78
C ALA A 507 -28.35 38.86 36.49
N ALA A 508 -27.59 37.77 36.28
CA ALA A 508 -26.54 37.28 37.18
C ALA A 508 -25.43 36.43 36.51
N SER A 509 -24.20 36.52 37.02
CA SER A 509 -23.00 35.74 36.65
C SER A 509 -21.84 36.11 37.61
N PRO A 510 -20.63 35.48 37.56
CA PRO A 510 -20.20 34.25 36.86
C PRO A 510 -20.01 33.12 37.93
N ALA A 511 -19.08 32.15 37.94
CA ALA A 511 -17.88 31.78 37.16
C ALA A 511 -17.55 30.27 37.40
N PRO A 512 -16.53 29.62 36.77
CA PRO A 512 -15.54 30.15 35.83
C PRO A 512 -15.63 29.54 34.42
N ALA A 513 -16.33 30.24 33.52
CA ALA A 513 -16.09 30.11 32.07
C ALA A 513 -14.87 30.92 31.59
N ALA A 514 -14.20 31.66 32.50
CA ALA A 514 -13.17 32.65 32.18
C ALA A 514 -11.76 32.08 31.92
N ALA A 515 -11.54 30.77 32.11
CA ALA A 515 -10.24 30.13 31.88
C ALA A 515 -10.04 29.58 30.44
N MET A 516 -11.08 29.65 29.59
CA MET A 516 -11.12 28.97 28.28
C MET A 516 -10.82 29.90 27.08
N ALA A 517 -10.25 31.07 27.30
CA ALA A 517 -9.84 32.00 26.23
C ALA A 517 -8.54 31.56 25.57
N GLY A 518 -8.62 30.59 24.64
CA GLY A 518 -7.50 30.19 23.78
C GLY A 518 -7.20 28.69 23.69
N LYS A 519 -7.89 27.83 24.44
CA LYS A 519 -7.73 26.36 24.40
C LYS A 519 -8.84 25.69 23.59
N GLN A 520 -8.54 24.51 23.04
CA GLN A 520 -9.44 23.71 22.21
C GLN A 520 -10.74 23.39 22.97
N GLN A 521 -11.91 23.61 22.35
CA GLN A 521 -13.20 23.22 22.92
C GLN A 521 -13.44 21.71 22.75
N PRO A 522 -14.12 21.05 23.71
CA PRO A 522 -14.47 19.63 23.59
C PRO A 522 -15.31 19.34 22.34
N LEU A 523 -15.14 18.15 21.76
CA LEU A 523 -15.85 17.77 20.54
C LEU A 523 -17.36 17.62 20.77
N PHE A 524 -17.74 17.11 21.94
CA PHE A 524 -19.12 17.08 22.41
C PHE A 524 -19.21 17.65 23.84
N PRO A 525 -20.23 18.49 24.14
CA PRO A 525 -20.46 18.94 25.50
C PRO A 525 -20.94 17.76 26.36
N VAL A 526 -20.14 17.42 27.37
CA VAL A 526 -20.50 16.44 28.42
C VAL A 526 -20.86 17.23 29.68
N GLN A 527 -22.08 17.07 30.16
CA GLN A 527 -22.51 17.61 31.45
C GLN A 527 -22.15 16.66 32.58
N TYR A 528 -21.78 17.17 33.73
CA TYR A 528 -21.49 16.38 34.93
C TYR A 528 -22.22 16.97 36.14
N ASN A 529 -22.95 16.11 36.86
CA ASN A 529 -23.59 16.43 38.15
C ASN A 529 -22.81 15.84 39.34
N LEU A 530 -21.61 15.29 39.09
CA LEU A 530 -20.71 14.72 40.08
C LEU A 530 -19.66 15.76 40.47
N ASP A 531 -19.27 15.84 41.75
CA ASP A 531 -17.97 16.42 42.08
C ASP A 531 -16.89 15.40 41.76
N LEU A 532 -16.03 15.72 40.79
CA LEU A 532 -14.93 14.85 40.38
C LEU A 532 -13.93 14.59 41.52
N SER A 533 -13.96 15.41 42.58
CA SER A 533 -13.15 15.24 43.78
C SER A 533 -13.57 14.05 44.65
N ASP A 534 -14.84 13.63 44.55
CA ASP A 534 -15.42 12.50 45.29
C ASP A 534 -15.54 11.24 44.40
N LEU A 535 -14.92 11.25 43.21
CA LEU A 535 -14.92 10.12 42.29
C LEU A 535 -14.23 8.92 42.94
N LYS A 536 -14.86 7.75 42.84
CA LYS A 536 -14.23 6.46 43.13
C LYS A 536 -14.11 5.67 41.85
N GLU A 537 -12.89 5.52 41.37
CA GLU A 537 -12.58 4.92 40.08
C GLU A 537 -13.02 3.46 39.99
N GLU A 538 -13.03 2.76 41.13
CA GLU A 538 -13.45 1.35 41.27
C GLU A 538 -14.98 1.15 41.17
N GLU A 539 -15.78 2.13 41.63
CA GLU A 539 -17.25 2.10 41.49
C GLU A 539 -17.67 2.36 40.02
N GLY A 540 -16.81 3.06 39.28
CA GLY A 540 -16.92 3.28 37.83
C GLY A 540 -17.76 4.50 37.44
N LEU A 541 -17.82 4.73 36.13
CA LEU A 541 -18.50 5.84 35.49
C LEU A 541 -19.30 5.37 34.28
N THR A 542 -20.39 6.07 33.99
CA THR A 542 -21.20 5.89 32.78
C THR A 542 -21.46 7.23 32.12
N ILE A 543 -21.35 7.28 30.79
CA ILE A 543 -21.90 8.37 30.00
C ILE A 543 -23.25 7.92 29.45
N VAL A 544 -24.30 8.70 29.71
CA VAL A 544 -25.65 8.54 29.16
C VAL A 544 -25.94 9.65 28.14
N PHE A 545 -26.91 9.41 27.24
CA PHE A 545 -27.42 10.46 26.35
C PHE A 545 -28.76 11.00 26.90
N ASP A 546 -28.76 12.22 27.41
CA ASP A 546 -29.98 12.85 27.92
C ASP A 546 -30.84 13.38 26.75
N LYS A 547 -31.97 12.71 26.52
CA LYS A 547 -32.90 13.02 25.42
C LYS A 547 -33.66 14.33 25.62
N THR A 548 -33.73 14.87 26.84
CA THR A 548 -34.47 16.11 27.15
C THR A 548 -33.69 17.34 26.72
N ILE A 549 -32.39 17.38 27.02
CA ILE A 549 -31.46 18.47 26.71
C ILE A 549 -30.57 18.17 25.49
N ARG A 550 -30.62 16.95 24.96
CA ARG A 550 -29.87 16.47 23.78
C ARG A 550 -28.35 16.57 23.93
N SER A 551 -27.82 16.25 25.10
CA SER A 551 -26.39 16.25 25.39
C SER A 551 -25.94 14.96 26.07
N LEU A 552 -24.63 14.72 26.05
CA LEU A 552 -24.03 13.67 26.88
C LEU A 552 -24.02 14.11 28.34
N LYS A 553 -24.23 13.17 29.25
CA LYS A 553 -24.19 13.39 30.69
C LYS A 553 -23.39 12.28 31.36
N LEU A 554 -22.50 12.65 32.27
CA LEU A 554 -21.73 11.74 33.11
C LEU A 554 -22.52 11.42 34.39
N GLU A 555 -22.62 10.13 34.71
CA GLU A 555 -23.23 9.56 35.90
C GLU A 555 -22.23 8.66 36.63
N ALA A 556 -22.33 8.59 37.95
CA ALA A 556 -21.54 7.66 38.75
C ALA A 556 -22.04 6.22 38.65
N GLY A 557 -21.10 5.28 38.79
CA GLY A 557 -21.38 3.85 38.74
C GLY A 557 -21.44 3.29 37.31
N MET A 558 -21.46 1.97 37.24
CA MET A 558 -21.61 1.20 36.01
C MET A 558 -23.11 1.00 35.71
N LEU A 559 -23.64 1.71 34.71
CA LEU A 559 -25.06 1.72 34.35
C LEU A 559 -25.27 1.26 32.87
N PRO A 560 -25.15 -0.05 32.56
CA PRO A 560 -25.30 -0.56 31.19
C PRO A 560 -26.69 -0.30 30.57
N GLN A 561 -27.72 -0.14 31.40
CA GLN A 561 -29.09 0.13 30.96
C GLN A 561 -29.26 1.62 30.65
N GLY A 562 -29.16 1.99 29.37
CA GLY A 562 -29.27 3.38 28.91
C GLY A 562 -27.96 4.17 28.88
N GLY A 563 -26.85 3.55 29.32
CA GLY A 563 -25.49 4.05 29.06
C GLY A 563 -25.14 3.98 27.57
N VAL A 564 -24.29 4.91 27.13
CA VAL A 564 -23.63 4.93 25.81
C VAL A 564 -22.29 4.19 25.88
N ALA A 565 -21.54 4.48 26.95
CA ALA A 565 -20.33 3.78 27.35
C ALA A 565 -20.19 3.83 28.88
N TRP A 566 -19.52 2.84 29.46
CA TRP A 566 -19.22 2.77 30.89
C TRP A 566 -17.86 2.12 31.12
N GLY A 567 -17.24 2.43 32.25
CA GLY A 567 -15.92 1.89 32.59
C GLY A 567 -15.55 2.10 34.04
N LYS A 568 -14.52 1.38 34.49
CA LYS A 568 -13.95 1.49 35.83
C LYS A 568 -12.45 1.25 35.80
N TYR A 569 -11.76 1.75 36.80
CA TYR A 569 -10.30 1.70 36.92
C TYR A 569 -9.89 1.31 38.33
N HIS A 570 -8.82 0.54 38.47
CA HIS A 570 -8.34 -0.01 39.73
C HIS A 570 -6.82 0.18 39.79
N ASP A 571 -6.37 1.08 40.66
CA ASP A 571 -4.99 1.58 40.65
C ASP A 571 -4.02 0.76 41.51
N ASN A 572 -3.75 -0.48 41.08
CA ASN A 572 -2.89 -1.42 41.80
C ASN A 572 -1.38 -1.27 41.53
N ILE A 573 -0.93 -0.21 40.85
CA ILE A 573 0.51 -0.05 40.54
C ILE A 573 1.42 -0.12 41.78
N HIS A 574 0.97 0.34 42.95
CA HIS A 574 1.75 0.25 44.19
C HIS A 574 1.71 -1.11 44.90
N THR A 575 0.80 -2.01 44.51
CA THR A 575 0.60 -3.34 45.14
C THR A 575 1.03 -4.50 44.23
N THR A 576 0.84 -4.38 42.91
CA THR A 576 1.12 -5.41 41.90
C THR A 576 2.02 -4.93 40.75
N GLY A 577 2.30 -3.61 40.67
CA GLY A 577 2.97 -3.00 39.53
C GLY A 577 2.09 -2.84 38.28
N TRP A 578 0.83 -3.29 38.32
CA TRP A 578 -0.18 -3.12 37.27
C TRP A 578 -1.38 -2.37 37.83
N SER A 579 -1.97 -1.47 37.05
CA SER A 579 -3.33 -1.00 37.27
C SER A 579 -4.27 -1.61 36.21
N GLU A 580 -5.54 -1.82 36.52
CA GLU A 580 -6.50 -2.44 35.59
C GLU A 580 -7.54 -1.43 35.11
N LEU A 581 -7.76 -1.32 33.79
CA LEU A 581 -8.79 -0.47 33.20
C LEU A 581 -9.78 -1.31 32.39
N GLN A 582 -11.07 -1.04 32.57
CA GLN A 582 -12.15 -1.68 31.83
C GLN A 582 -13.04 -0.62 31.21
N VAL A 583 -13.28 -0.70 29.90
CA VAL A 583 -14.16 0.23 29.18
C VAL A 583 -15.04 -0.55 28.21
N GLN A 584 -16.34 -0.25 28.20
CA GLN A 584 -17.32 -0.94 27.38
C GLN A 584 -18.27 0.05 26.70
N THR A 585 -18.77 -0.28 25.51
CA THR A 585 -19.81 0.50 24.82
C THR A 585 -21.12 -0.26 24.72
N ALA A 586 -22.22 0.48 24.58
CA ALA A 586 -23.54 -0.09 24.38
C ALA A 586 -23.71 -0.76 23.01
N ASP A 587 -24.47 -1.85 22.98
CA ASP A 587 -24.93 -2.51 21.76
C ASP A 587 -26.13 -1.79 21.09
N ASP A 588 -26.50 -0.61 21.59
CA ASP A 588 -27.64 0.17 21.10
C ASP A 588 -27.40 0.69 19.67
N LEU A 589 -28.22 0.22 18.72
CA LEU A 589 -28.22 0.65 17.31
C LEU A 589 -28.71 2.09 17.11
N THR A 590 -29.38 2.69 18.09
CA THR A 590 -29.88 4.06 18.00
C THR A 590 -28.81 5.13 18.28
N MET A 591 -27.62 4.71 18.75
CA MET A 591 -26.47 5.58 19.02
C MET A 591 -25.36 5.35 17.99
N ALA A 592 -24.89 6.43 17.37
CA ALA A 592 -23.78 6.38 16.41
C ALA A 592 -22.49 5.90 17.07
N ASN A 593 -21.72 5.08 16.35
CA ASN A 593 -20.47 4.49 16.84
C ASN A 593 -19.42 5.54 17.23
N ASP A 594 -19.36 6.67 16.52
CA ASP A 594 -18.53 7.83 16.88
C ASP A 594 -18.78 8.31 18.32
N ILE A 595 -20.05 8.40 18.74
CA ILE A 595 -20.44 8.87 20.08
C ILE A 595 -20.06 7.81 21.13
N LYS A 596 -20.26 6.52 20.82
CA LYS A 596 -19.83 5.41 21.69
C LYS A 596 -18.32 5.45 21.94
N MET A 597 -17.53 5.63 20.89
CA MET A 597 -16.07 5.63 20.96
C MET A 597 -15.52 6.88 21.64
N TYR A 598 -16.11 8.05 21.38
CA TYR A 598 -15.81 9.28 22.14
C TYR A 598 -16.13 9.12 23.63
N ALA A 599 -17.30 8.58 23.97
CA ALA A 599 -17.69 8.36 25.36
C ALA A 599 -16.76 7.35 26.08
N ALA A 600 -16.38 6.26 25.40
CA ALA A 600 -15.40 5.30 25.92
C ALA A 600 -14.05 5.97 26.21
N GLY A 601 -13.54 6.77 25.28
CA GLY A 601 -12.32 7.56 25.49
C GLY A 601 -12.45 8.53 26.67
N TYR A 602 -13.54 9.29 26.75
CA TYR A 602 -13.77 10.29 27.79
C TYR A 602 -13.78 9.67 29.19
N ILE A 603 -14.38 8.49 29.34
CA ILE A 603 -14.38 7.73 30.59
C ILE A 603 -12.95 7.31 30.97
N GLU A 604 -12.16 6.78 30.03
CA GLU A 604 -10.75 6.43 30.29
C GLU A 604 -9.92 7.66 30.71
N GLY A 605 -10.05 8.78 30.00
CA GLY A 605 -9.26 9.99 30.26
C GLY A 605 -9.55 10.60 31.62
N LEU A 606 -10.80 10.51 32.07
CA LEU A 606 -11.25 10.97 33.36
C LEU A 606 -10.81 10.00 34.48
N LEU A 607 -11.08 8.69 34.34
CA LEU A 607 -10.72 7.67 35.33
C LEU A 607 -9.21 7.53 35.54
N THR A 608 -8.39 7.78 34.52
CA THR A 608 -6.92 7.59 34.58
C THR A 608 -6.16 8.91 34.65
N CYS A 609 -6.84 10.05 34.89
CA CYS A 609 -6.29 11.39 34.77
C CYS A 609 -4.97 11.60 35.53
N VAL A 610 -4.88 11.12 36.78
CA VAL A 610 -3.66 11.24 37.61
C VAL A 610 -2.48 10.53 36.93
N ARG A 611 -2.67 9.27 36.54
CA ARG A 611 -1.61 8.48 35.89
C ARG A 611 -1.27 8.97 34.49
N ILE A 612 -2.21 9.56 33.74
CA ILE A 612 -1.90 10.25 32.47
C ILE A 612 -0.93 11.40 32.72
N SER A 613 -1.19 12.24 33.72
CA SER A 613 -0.34 13.39 34.05
C SER A 613 1.08 12.96 34.44
N GLU A 614 1.21 11.96 35.30
CA GLU A 614 2.51 11.44 35.74
C GLU A 614 3.28 10.73 34.62
N PHE A 615 2.62 9.88 33.82
CA PHE A 615 3.23 9.19 32.68
C PHE A 615 3.67 10.17 31.59
N TYR A 616 2.86 11.20 31.30
CA TYR A 616 3.24 12.28 30.39
C TYR A 616 4.46 13.04 30.91
N ALA A 617 4.46 13.45 32.19
CA ALA A 617 5.57 14.17 32.80
C ALA A 617 6.90 13.37 32.76
N ASN A 618 6.85 12.05 32.96
CA ASN A 618 8.03 11.19 32.83
C ASN A 618 8.46 11.06 31.35
N SER A 619 7.52 10.76 30.46
CA SER A 619 7.78 10.55 29.03
C SER A 619 8.31 11.80 28.32
N GLN A 620 7.75 12.98 28.63
CA GLN A 620 8.18 14.26 28.07
C GLN A 620 9.60 14.61 28.51
N LYS A 621 9.95 14.41 29.79
CA LYS A 621 11.31 14.62 30.30
C LYS A 621 12.32 13.70 29.61
N LEU A 622 12.02 12.41 29.46
CA LEU A 622 12.87 11.47 28.69
C LEU A 622 13.06 11.92 27.24
N LEU A 623 11.98 12.37 26.59
CA LEU A 623 11.99 12.77 25.18
C LEU A 623 12.83 14.03 24.93
N LEU A 624 12.87 14.94 25.90
CA LEU A 624 13.65 16.19 25.85
C LEU A 624 15.10 16.04 26.34
N ALA A 625 15.44 14.96 27.05
CA ALA A 625 16.76 14.77 27.66
C ALA A 625 17.91 14.42 26.67
N LYS A 626 17.62 14.16 25.39
CA LYS A 626 18.63 13.77 24.38
C LYS A 626 18.65 14.76 23.21
N ASP A 627 19.80 15.36 22.92
CA ASP A 627 19.93 16.34 21.81
C ASP A 627 19.46 15.80 20.46
N LYS A 628 19.74 14.52 20.18
CA LYS A 628 19.31 13.85 18.94
C LYS A 628 17.78 13.76 18.80
N THR A 629 17.05 13.49 19.89
CA THR A 629 15.58 13.44 19.84
C THR A 629 15.00 14.84 19.74
N ALA A 630 15.51 15.80 20.51
CA ALA A 630 15.10 17.20 20.45
C ALA A 630 15.16 17.78 19.01
N ASN A 631 16.22 17.47 18.27
CA ASN A 631 16.41 17.91 16.89
C ASN A 631 15.45 17.26 15.87
N ALA A 632 14.90 16.07 16.17
CA ALA A 632 13.95 15.37 15.29
C ALA A 632 12.48 15.75 15.57
N LEU A 633 12.15 16.25 16.78
CA LEU A 633 10.79 16.61 17.19
C LEU A 633 10.01 17.50 16.20
N PRO A 634 10.58 18.57 15.60
CA PRO A 634 9.85 19.39 14.62
C PRO A 634 9.49 18.60 13.36
N GLY A 635 10.35 17.67 12.95
CA GLY A 635 10.12 16.78 11.82
C GLY A 635 8.97 15.81 12.07
N VAL A 636 8.97 15.15 13.23
CA VAL A 636 7.94 14.18 13.63
C VAL A 636 6.59 14.86 13.90
N ARG A 637 6.57 16.02 14.56
CA ARG A 637 5.35 16.80 14.75
C ARG A 637 4.73 17.20 13.41
N LYS A 638 5.55 17.61 12.42
CA LYS A 638 5.06 17.92 11.08
C LYS A 638 4.53 16.69 10.33
N LEU A 639 5.14 15.52 10.52
CA LEU A 639 4.61 14.24 10.00
C LEU A 639 3.22 13.96 10.59
N PHE A 640 3.07 13.97 11.91
CA PHE A 640 1.79 13.71 12.59
C PHE A 640 0.69 14.68 12.15
N GLN A 641 1.00 15.98 12.01
CA GLN A 641 0.04 16.96 11.49
C GLN A 641 -0.43 16.63 10.06
N ASN A 642 0.49 16.19 9.18
CA ASN A 642 0.15 15.80 7.81
C ASN A 642 -0.65 14.48 7.76
N GLN A 643 -0.26 13.48 8.55
CA GLN A 643 -0.98 12.21 8.72
C GLN A 643 -2.40 12.43 9.27
N MET A 644 -2.57 13.36 10.21
CA MET A 644 -3.88 13.67 10.79
C MET A 644 -4.76 14.48 9.85
N ALA A 645 -4.20 15.36 9.02
CA ALA A 645 -4.93 15.99 7.94
C ALA A 645 -5.43 14.95 6.92
N HIS A 646 -4.58 14.00 6.53
CA HIS A 646 -4.97 12.91 5.63
C HIS A 646 -6.04 12.00 6.25
N ALA A 647 -5.85 11.56 7.50
CA ALA A 647 -6.82 10.73 8.21
C ALA A 647 -8.19 11.41 8.28
N ARG A 648 -8.27 12.69 8.69
CA ARG A 648 -9.53 13.46 8.77
C ARG A 648 -10.26 13.54 7.43
N PHE A 649 -9.53 13.65 6.31
CA PHE A 649 -10.12 13.64 4.98
C PHE A 649 -10.71 12.26 4.66
N MET A 650 -9.91 11.19 4.82
CA MET A 650 -10.33 9.81 4.50
C MET A 650 -11.43 9.26 5.41
N THR A 651 -11.58 9.80 6.63
CA THR A 651 -12.61 9.41 7.60
C THR A 651 -13.88 10.27 7.54
N ASN A 652 -14.08 11.09 6.50
CA ASN A 652 -15.21 12.02 6.36
C ASN A 652 -15.36 13.02 7.54
N MET A 653 -14.27 13.51 8.13
CA MET A 653 -14.33 14.47 9.25
C MET A 653 -14.34 15.94 8.81
N GLU A 654 -14.51 16.21 7.52
CA GLU A 654 -14.71 17.58 7.02
C GLU A 654 -16.14 18.08 7.32
N LYS A 655 -16.28 19.37 7.62
CA LYS A 655 -17.54 19.99 8.12
C LYS A 655 -18.81 19.69 7.30
N HIS A 656 -18.66 19.41 6.00
CA HIS A 656 -19.78 19.21 5.08
C HIS A 656 -20.18 17.74 4.88
N VAL A 657 -19.40 16.79 5.40
CA VAL A 657 -19.65 15.33 5.38
C VAL A 657 -19.54 14.66 6.76
N PHE A 658 -19.29 15.45 7.83
CA PHE A 658 -19.04 14.95 9.19
C PHE A 658 -20.09 13.97 9.71
N ALA A 659 -21.35 14.07 9.27
CA ALA A 659 -22.45 13.19 9.67
C ALA A 659 -22.47 11.81 8.96
N GLU A 660 -21.62 11.59 7.95
CA GLU A 660 -21.59 10.34 7.16
C GLU A 660 -20.32 9.55 7.46
N GLU A 661 -20.47 8.33 8.00
CA GLU A 661 -19.35 7.39 8.13
C GLU A 661 -18.74 7.05 6.75
N PRO A 662 -17.42 6.79 6.65
CA PRO A 662 -16.81 6.28 5.43
C PRO A 662 -17.39 4.89 5.09
N LYS A 663 -17.52 4.58 3.79
CA LYS A 663 -18.06 3.30 3.32
C LYS A 663 -17.11 2.12 3.52
N ASP A 664 -15.82 2.37 3.54
CA ASP A 664 -14.78 1.36 3.74
C ASP A 664 -14.65 1.01 5.24
N PRO A 665 -14.83 -0.26 5.65
CA PRO A 665 -14.67 -0.69 7.04
C PRO A 665 -13.32 -0.32 7.66
N TYR A 666 -12.23 -0.29 6.88
CA TYR A 666 -10.93 0.15 7.38
C TYR A 666 -10.98 1.61 7.86
N TRP A 667 -11.52 2.51 7.03
CA TRP A 667 -11.64 3.92 7.38
C TRP A 667 -12.68 4.17 8.47
N LYS A 668 -13.71 3.32 8.64
CA LYS A 668 -14.58 3.36 9.83
C LYS A 668 -13.79 3.12 11.11
N GLN A 669 -12.96 2.07 11.16
CA GLN A 669 -12.20 1.74 12.36
C GLN A 669 -11.09 2.78 12.66
N VAL A 670 -10.51 3.40 11.63
CA VAL A 670 -9.61 4.56 11.80
C VAL A 670 -10.36 5.77 12.39
N ARG A 671 -11.57 6.06 11.90
CA ARG A 671 -12.45 7.11 12.45
C ARG A 671 -12.73 6.86 13.93
N TYR A 672 -13.17 5.66 14.29
CA TYR A 672 -13.47 5.29 15.68
C TYR A 672 -12.27 5.41 16.62
N THR A 673 -11.08 5.02 16.15
CA THR A 673 -9.82 5.18 16.91
C THR A 673 -9.49 6.66 17.14
N PHE A 674 -9.79 7.52 16.17
CA PHE A 674 -9.65 8.97 16.31
C PHE A 674 -10.65 9.57 17.31
N PHE A 675 -11.93 9.17 17.27
CA PHE A 675 -12.93 9.61 18.26
C PHE A 675 -12.60 9.13 19.68
N GLN A 676 -12.06 7.91 19.84
CA GLN A 676 -11.57 7.41 21.13
C GLN A 676 -10.43 8.27 21.69
N MET A 677 -9.43 8.58 20.88
CA MET A 677 -8.30 9.44 21.29
C MET A 677 -8.73 10.88 21.61
N TRP A 678 -9.72 11.42 20.88
CA TRP A 678 -10.27 12.75 21.19
C TRP A 678 -11.10 12.72 22.49
N GLY A 679 -11.93 11.69 22.68
CA GLY A 679 -12.65 11.49 23.94
C GLY A 679 -11.71 11.44 25.13
N LEU A 680 -10.64 10.64 25.03
CA LEU A 680 -9.57 10.54 26.02
C LEU A 680 -8.97 11.92 26.38
N LEU A 681 -8.66 12.72 25.37
CA LEU A 681 -8.14 14.08 25.56
C LEU A 681 -9.13 15.00 26.28
N ASP A 682 -10.39 15.00 25.85
CA ASP A 682 -11.43 15.85 26.44
C ASP A 682 -11.77 15.42 27.89
N GLY A 683 -11.75 14.11 28.17
CA GLY A 683 -11.94 13.55 29.52
C GLY A 683 -10.80 13.88 30.48
N TYR A 684 -9.55 13.70 30.03
CA TYR A 684 -8.36 14.11 30.78
C TYR A 684 -8.38 15.62 31.06
N ASN A 685 -8.63 16.44 30.03
CA ASN A 685 -8.62 17.90 30.18
C ASN A 685 -9.73 18.41 31.09
N ALA A 686 -10.91 17.77 31.10
CA ALA A 686 -12.00 18.10 32.02
C ALA A 686 -11.62 17.83 33.48
N ALA A 687 -10.99 16.68 33.77
CA ALA A 687 -10.49 16.36 35.11
C ALA A 687 -9.30 17.25 35.51
N SER A 688 -8.28 17.39 34.66
CA SER A 688 -7.08 18.18 34.94
C SER A 688 -7.41 19.65 35.26
N LEU A 689 -8.30 20.30 34.50
CA LEU A 689 -8.75 21.67 34.79
C LEU A 689 -9.46 21.81 36.14
N ARG A 690 -10.16 20.76 36.61
CA ARG A 690 -10.84 20.75 37.91
C ARG A 690 -9.84 20.64 39.07
N PHE A 691 -8.75 19.88 38.89
CA PHE A 691 -7.67 19.75 39.86
C PHE A 691 -6.60 20.86 39.75
N GLY A 692 -6.74 21.80 38.82
CA GLY A 692 -5.77 22.89 38.59
C GLY A 692 -4.48 22.45 37.89
N GLY A 693 -4.50 21.30 37.21
CA GLY A 693 -3.39 20.74 36.46
C GLY A 693 -3.23 21.30 35.04
N GLU A 694 -2.21 20.80 34.34
CA GLU A 694 -1.95 21.15 32.95
C GLU A 694 -2.81 20.33 31.98
N THR A 695 -3.33 21.01 30.94
CA THR A 695 -4.09 20.41 29.85
C THR A 695 -3.17 19.96 28.72
N LEU A 696 -3.46 18.82 28.11
CA LEU A 696 -2.76 18.33 26.93
C LEU A 696 -3.44 18.79 25.64
N GLU A 697 -2.72 18.69 24.52
CA GLU A 697 -3.23 18.86 23.16
C GLU A 697 -3.29 17.53 22.38
N LEU A 698 -3.89 17.55 21.19
CA LEU A 698 -3.96 16.36 20.33
C LEU A 698 -2.57 15.90 19.86
N ASP A 699 -1.63 16.84 19.66
CA ASP A 699 -0.23 16.51 19.34
C ASP A 699 0.41 15.66 20.46
N ASP A 700 0.17 15.97 21.74
CA ASP A 700 0.71 15.21 22.88
C ASP A 700 0.18 13.77 22.92
N MET A 701 -1.13 13.60 22.64
CA MET A 701 -1.74 12.28 22.53
C MET A 701 -1.11 11.44 21.41
N LEU A 702 -0.75 12.05 20.28
CA LEU A 702 -0.06 11.35 19.18
C LEU A 702 1.35 10.90 19.59
N PHE A 703 2.10 11.72 20.31
CA PHE A 703 3.42 11.34 20.84
C PHE A 703 3.35 10.20 21.86
N MET A 704 2.37 10.20 22.77
CA MET A 704 2.16 9.09 23.70
C MET A 704 1.75 7.80 22.99
N ASN A 705 0.80 7.88 22.06
CA ASN A 705 0.25 6.70 21.36
C ASN A 705 1.22 6.09 20.33
N ALA A 706 2.20 6.87 19.85
CA ALA A 706 3.27 6.39 18.98
C ALA A 706 4.43 5.72 19.76
N GLY A 707 4.30 5.44 21.06
CA GLY A 707 5.39 5.01 21.95
C GLY A 707 6.29 3.87 21.43
N GLY A 708 5.72 2.88 20.73
CA GLY A 708 6.47 1.77 20.12
C GLY A 708 7.31 2.18 18.90
N GLU A 709 6.79 3.08 18.06
CA GLU A 709 7.50 3.55 16.85
C GLU A 709 8.34 4.82 17.07
N LEU A 710 8.11 5.55 18.17
CA LEU A 710 8.72 6.84 18.46
C LEU A 710 10.26 6.84 18.43
N PRO A 711 10.98 5.83 18.97
CA PRO A 711 12.45 5.81 18.91
C PRO A 711 12.97 5.79 17.47
N GLN A 712 12.27 5.10 16.57
CA GLN A 712 12.63 5.00 15.16
C GLN A 712 12.22 6.24 14.37
N LEU A 713 11.06 6.85 14.67
CA LEU A 713 10.70 8.17 14.17
C LEU A 713 11.80 9.21 14.50
N MET A 714 12.34 9.19 15.72
CA MET A 714 13.43 10.09 16.11
C MET A 714 14.74 9.84 15.34
N GLN A 715 15.00 8.62 14.87
CA GLN A 715 16.14 8.34 14.00
C GLN A 715 15.88 8.76 12.53
N ALA A 716 14.68 8.48 12.02
CA ALA A 716 14.31 8.73 10.62
C ALA A 716 14.08 10.22 10.29
N TYR A 717 13.76 11.05 11.29
CA TYR A 717 13.39 12.46 11.12
C TYR A 717 14.43 13.48 11.62
N THR A 718 15.67 13.04 11.88
CA THR A 718 16.78 13.98 12.14
C THR A 718 17.03 14.90 10.93
N PRO A 719 17.55 16.13 11.14
CA PRO A 719 17.83 17.07 10.05
C PRO A 719 18.68 16.45 8.93
N ASP A 720 19.82 15.86 9.27
CA ASP A 720 20.75 15.22 8.32
C ASP A 720 20.08 14.15 7.45
N ARG A 721 19.19 13.33 8.03
CA ARG A 721 18.47 12.25 7.29
C ARG A 721 17.42 12.84 6.35
N LYS A 722 16.71 13.88 6.77
CA LYS A 722 15.75 14.59 5.92
C LYS A 722 16.46 15.31 4.77
N GLU A 723 17.58 15.97 5.03
CA GLU A 723 18.41 16.60 4.00
C GLU A 723 18.98 15.57 3.02
N HIS A 724 19.45 14.41 3.51
CA HIS A 724 19.94 13.33 2.64
C HIS A 724 18.84 12.77 1.71
N ARG A 725 17.62 12.54 2.22
CA ARG A 725 16.45 12.16 1.40
C ARG A 725 16.05 13.25 0.39
N ALA A 726 16.09 14.52 0.80
CA ALA A 726 15.81 15.64 -0.08
C ALA A 726 16.87 15.79 -1.20
N ALA A 727 18.15 15.64 -0.88
CA ALA A 727 19.25 15.69 -1.83
C ALA A 727 19.19 14.54 -2.85
N ARG A 728 18.89 13.30 -2.41
CA ARG A 728 18.65 12.15 -3.29
C ARG A 728 17.41 12.31 -4.20
N SER A 729 16.51 13.22 -3.86
CA SER A 729 15.34 13.55 -4.68
C SER A 729 15.65 14.57 -5.79
N GLN A 730 16.87 15.11 -5.83
CA GLN A 730 17.39 15.93 -6.91
C GLN A 730 18.44 15.11 -7.68
N ALA A 731 18.57 15.33 -9.00
CA ALA A 731 19.52 14.57 -9.81
C ALA A 731 20.97 14.78 -9.30
N PRO A 732 21.73 13.71 -9.00
CA PRO A 732 23.01 13.85 -8.34
C PRO A 732 24.05 14.53 -9.25
N SER A 733 24.68 15.59 -8.75
CA SER A 733 25.90 16.09 -9.39
C SER A 733 27.05 15.09 -9.16
N PHE A 734 27.83 14.82 -10.22
CA PHE A 734 28.92 13.84 -10.23
C PHE A 734 30.03 14.11 -9.18
N LEU A 735 30.08 15.32 -8.60
CA LEU A 735 31.09 15.76 -7.66
C LEU A 735 30.82 15.41 -6.19
N GLN A 736 29.58 15.05 -5.82
CA GLN A 736 29.21 14.94 -4.39
C GLN A 736 29.51 13.57 -3.74
N GLN A 737 30.05 12.60 -4.49
CA GLN A 737 30.42 11.26 -3.99
C GLN A 737 31.75 11.20 -3.19
N ARG A 738 32.38 12.34 -2.86
CA ARG A 738 33.73 12.38 -2.25
C ARG A 738 33.87 13.24 -0.98
N SER A 739 32.91 13.17 -0.05
CA SER A 739 33.21 13.39 1.38
C SER A 739 32.03 13.04 2.30
N GLN A 740 31.98 11.78 2.76
CA GLN A 740 31.44 11.48 4.09
C GLN A 740 32.39 10.50 4.77
N SER A 741 33.14 11.01 5.76
CA SER A 741 33.95 10.18 6.65
C SER A 741 33.00 9.32 7.48
N ARG A 742 32.92 8.03 7.14
CA ARG A 742 32.27 7.06 8.02
C ARG A 742 33.10 6.97 9.30
N HIS A 743 32.57 7.51 10.40
CA HIS A 743 32.87 6.89 11.69
C HIS A 743 32.16 5.54 11.65
N GLU A 744 32.92 4.50 11.33
CA GLU A 744 32.52 3.12 11.59
C GLU A 744 32.61 2.96 13.11
N ASP A 745 31.46 2.96 13.77
CA ASP A 745 31.37 2.54 15.18
C ASP A 745 32.02 1.15 15.29
N ALA A 746 32.82 0.91 16.33
CA ALA A 746 33.24 -0.46 16.63
C ALA A 746 31.97 -1.29 16.90
N LEU A 747 31.73 -2.33 16.08
CA LEU A 747 30.56 -3.20 16.21
C LEU A 747 30.84 -4.26 17.29
N ASP A 748 30.85 -3.81 18.55
CA ASP A 748 31.11 -4.60 19.76
C ASP A 748 29.86 -4.71 20.66
N ASP A 749 30.03 -5.22 21.89
CA ASP A 749 28.95 -5.37 22.86
C ASP A 749 28.34 -4.01 23.27
N GLU A 750 29.17 -2.98 23.49
CA GLU A 750 28.69 -1.64 23.85
C GLU A 750 27.87 -1.02 22.71
N HIS A 751 28.28 -1.22 21.46
CA HIS A 751 27.49 -0.83 20.29
C HIS A 751 26.13 -1.54 20.27
N TRP A 752 26.11 -2.86 20.48
CA TRP A 752 24.85 -3.62 20.47
C TRP A 752 23.90 -3.12 21.57
N GLU A 753 24.36 -2.99 22.82
CA GLU A 753 23.54 -2.49 23.93
C GLU A 753 23.01 -1.09 23.64
N ARG A 754 23.85 -0.19 23.14
CA ARG A 754 23.45 1.17 22.75
C ARG A 754 22.36 1.16 21.67
N ARG A 755 22.48 0.33 20.63
CA ARG A 755 21.48 0.24 19.54
C ARG A 755 20.15 -0.38 20.00
N VAL A 756 20.20 -1.33 20.94
CA VAL A 756 18.99 -1.85 21.60
C VAL A 756 18.33 -0.72 22.40
N VAL A 757 19.04 -0.08 23.34
CA VAL A 757 18.50 1.04 24.14
C VAL A 757 17.97 2.19 23.27
N GLU A 758 18.56 2.44 22.09
CA GLU A 758 18.09 3.45 21.13
C GLU A 758 16.84 3.04 20.32
N SER A 759 16.59 1.76 20.01
CA SER A 759 15.45 1.34 19.16
C SER A 759 15.07 -0.15 19.14
N GLY A 760 15.88 -1.06 19.67
CA GLY A 760 15.56 -2.49 19.75
C GLY A 760 14.86 -2.82 21.06
N ARG A 761 13.68 -3.45 21.01
CA ARG A 761 12.86 -3.63 22.21
C ARG A 761 12.20 -4.99 22.28
N CYS A 762 12.25 -5.55 23.48
CA CYS A 762 11.53 -6.73 23.90
C CYS A 762 12.13 -8.08 23.48
N SER A 763 11.67 -9.11 24.17
CA SER A 763 11.93 -10.53 23.89
C SER A 763 10.58 -11.27 23.86
N ALA A 764 10.39 -12.21 22.93
CA ALA A 764 9.15 -12.98 22.83
C ALA A 764 9.41 -14.46 22.52
N LEU A 765 8.48 -15.31 22.93
CA LEU A 765 8.52 -16.76 22.71
C LEU A 765 7.12 -17.30 22.41
N VAL A 766 7.03 -18.16 21.41
CA VAL A 766 5.88 -19.02 21.11
C VAL A 766 6.35 -20.46 21.27
N ARG A 767 5.62 -21.29 22.02
CA ARG A 767 6.02 -22.66 22.35
C ARG A 767 4.84 -23.61 22.19
N LEU A 768 5.01 -24.62 21.34
CA LEU A 768 4.04 -25.69 21.10
C LEU A 768 4.34 -26.87 22.03
N ALA A 769 3.56 -27.00 23.10
CA ALA A 769 3.77 -27.99 24.16
C ALA A 769 3.82 -29.43 23.63
N ASP A 770 4.46 -30.33 24.37
CA ASP A 770 4.71 -31.68 23.91
C ASP A 770 3.40 -32.48 23.74
N GLY A 771 3.36 -33.31 22.69
CA GLY A 771 2.13 -33.97 22.26
C GLY A 771 1.07 -33.05 21.64
N ASP A 772 1.44 -31.81 21.28
CA ASP A 772 0.53 -30.78 20.75
C ASP A 772 -0.61 -30.43 21.74
N THR A 773 -0.32 -30.53 23.03
CA THR A 773 -1.33 -30.41 24.12
C THR A 773 -1.82 -28.98 24.33
N ASP A 774 -0.93 -28.00 24.21
CA ASP A 774 -1.22 -26.57 24.38
C ASP A 774 -0.27 -25.70 23.54
N LEU A 775 -0.59 -24.41 23.41
CA LEU A 775 0.27 -23.40 22.80
C LEU A 775 0.47 -22.26 23.80
N TYR A 776 1.72 -21.98 24.15
CA TYR A 776 2.11 -20.86 25.02
C TYR A 776 2.66 -19.71 24.18
N MET A 777 2.23 -18.49 24.49
CA MET A 777 2.82 -17.27 23.96
C MET A 777 3.19 -16.34 25.10
N GLY A 778 4.38 -15.76 25.02
CA GLY A 778 4.92 -14.90 26.07
C GLY A 778 5.75 -13.76 25.49
N HIS A 779 5.60 -12.58 26.10
CA HIS A 779 6.21 -11.35 25.65
C HIS A 779 6.73 -10.54 26.85
N ALA A 780 8.00 -10.15 26.83
CA ALA A 780 8.67 -9.36 27.86
C ALA A 780 9.15 -8.03 27.26
N THR A 781 8.47 -6.93 27.60
CA THR A 781 8.74 -5.60 27.04
C THR A 781 10.07 -5.07 27.55
N TRP A 782 10.88 -4.44 26.68
CA TRP A 782 12.07 -3.70 27.12
C TRP A 782 11.91 -2.19 26.90
N ASP A 783 12.07 -1.40 27.97
CA ASP A 783 12.04 0.06 27.94
C ASP A 783 12.87 0.66 29.09
N ASP A 784 12.95 1.99 29.11
CA ASP A 784 13.40 2.78 30.25
C ASP A 784 12.45 2.60 31.43
N TYR A 785 13.00 2.36 32.61
CA TYR A 785 12.25 2.09 33.84
C TYR A 785 11.33 3.25 34.23
N SER A 786 11.62 4.48 33.77
CA SER A 786 10.74 5.66 33.92
C SER A 786 9.34 5.48 33.30
N LYS A 787 9.19 4.52 32.38
CA LYS A 787 7.91 4.20 31.72
C LYS A 787 7.13 3.05 32.38
N MET A 788 7.57 2.52 33.53
CA MET A 788 6.88 1.41 34.21
C MET A 788 5.52 1.78 34.83
N MET A 789 4.85 2.83 34.35
CA MET A 789 3.48 3.15 34.75
C MET A 789 2.51 2.32 33.90
N ARG A 790 2.13 1.15 34.40
CA ARG A 790 1.45 0.13 33.58
C ARG A 790 -0.04 0.09 33.82
N ILE A 791 -0.81 0.05 32.73
CA ILE A 791 -2.24 -0.26 32.77
C ILE A 791 -2.50 -1.46 31.86
N PHE A 792 -3.09 -2.52 32.38
CA PHE A 792 -3.65 -3.58 31.54
C PHE A 792 -5.11 -3.24 31.21
N LYS A 793 -5.45 -3.25 29.92
CA LYS A 793 -6.70 -2.68 29.40
C LYS A 793 -7.61 -3.77 28.85
N PHE A 794 -8.89 -3.68 29.19
CA PHE A 794 -9.97 -4.52 28.68
C PHE A 794 -10.99 -3.64 27.96
N TYR A 795 -10.95 -3.62 26.63
CA TYR A 795 -11.95 -2.94 25.80
C TYR A 795 -13.00 -3.93 25.32
N ASN A 796 -14.28 -3.62 25.54
CA ASN A 796 -15.44 -4.37 25.02
C ASN A 796 -16.33 -3.41 24.22
N PHE A 797 -15.99 -3.18 22.96
CA PHE A 797 -16.66 -2.20 22.11
C PHE A 797 -17.57 -2.88 21.10
N SER A 798 -18.89 -2.79 21.31
CA SER A 798 -19.84 -3.14 20.25
C SER A 798 -19.94 -2.00 19.24
N LEU A 799 -19.59 -2.33 17.99
CA LEU A 799 -19.51 -1.44 16.84
C LEU A 799 -20.28 -2.09 15.68
N PRO A 800 -21.63 -2.10 15.73
CA PRO A 800 -22.46 -2.64 14.66
C PRO A 800 -22.21 -1.92 13.32
N GLU A 801 -22.45 -2.63 12.21
CA GLU A 801 -22.28 -2.14 10.83
C GLU A 801 -20.85 -1.66 10.47
N ALA A 802 -19.84 -2.08 11.23
CA ALA A 802 -18.43 -1.73 11.03
C ALA A 802 -17.49 -2.92 10.71
N GLU A 803 -18.06 -4.09 10.43
CA GLU A 803 -17.35 -5.36 10.16
C GLU A 803 -16.32 -5.77 11.24
N THR A 804 -16.54 -5.33 12.48
CA THR A 804 -15.68 -5.62 13.64
C THR A 804 -15.63 -7.12 13.95
N ALA A 805 -14.48 -7.75 13.71
CA ALA A 805 -14.20 -9.14 14.05
C ALA A 805 -13.79 -9.30 15.52
N ALA A 806 -12.96 -8.38 16.04
CA ALA A 806 -12.56 -8.33 17.44
C ALA A 806 -13.29 -7.19 18.17
N THR A 807 -14.42 -7.51 18.80
CA THR A 807 -15.19 -6.57 19.64
C THR A 807 -14.65 -6.49 21.07
N LYS A 808 -13.91 -7.50 21.51
CA LYS A 808 -13.21 -7.53 22.80
C LYS A 808 -11.72 -7.69 22.58
N ILE A 809 -10.93 -6.79 23.16
CA ILE A 809 -9.48 -6.78 23.07
C ILE A 809 -8.91 -6.53 24.46
N SER A 810 -8.03 -7.42 24.93
CA SER A 810 -7.21 -7.23 26.13
C SER A 810 -5.73 -7.08 25.77
N PHE A 811 -5.04 -6.16 26.44
CA PHE A 811 -3.64 -5.84 26.13
C PHE A 811 -2.93 -5.10 27.28
N SER A 812 -1.61 -5.27 27.37
CA SER A 812 -0.76 -4.48 28.25
C SER A 812 -0.48 -3.11 27.65
N SER A 813 -0.52 -2.04 28.46
CA SER A 813 -0.53 -0.66 27.97
C SER A 813 -0.05 0.32 29.06
N TYR A 814 -0.27 1.61 28.81
CA TYR A 814 0.16 2.76 29.59
C TYR A 814 -0.98 3.79 29.71
N PRO A 815 -0.95 4.71 30.70
CA PRO A 815 -1.92 5.80 30.80
C PRO A 815 -1.95 6.65 29.53
N GLY A 816 -3.15 6.95 29.02
CA GLY A 816 -3.32 7.82 27.83
C GLY A 816 -2.98 7.17 26.48
N VAL A 817 -2.60 5.89 26.48
CA VAL A 817 -2.23 5.13 25.28
C VAL A 817 -3.34 4.14 24.91
N ILE A 818 -4.12 4.38 23.86
CA ILE A 818 -5.26 3.52 23.45
C ILE A 818 -4.82 2.25 22.67
N THR A 819 -3.52 1.96 22.69
CA THR A 819 -2.82 0.84 22.06
C THR A 819 -1.88 0.17 23.08
N SER A 820 -1.20 -0.91 22.70
CA SER A 820 -0.31 -1.62 23.63
C SER A 820 1.04 -0.92 23.74
N THR A 821 1.69 -0.61 22.61
CA THR A 821 3.08 -0.09 22.48
C THR A 821 4.17 -1.02 23.04
N ASP A 822 3.79 -2.20 23.53
CA ASP A 822 4.69 -3.25 23.99
C ASP A 822 5.28 -4.05 22.82
N ASP A 823 4.52 -4.66 21.90
CA ASP A 823 3.07 -4.90 21.85
C ASP A 823 2.68 -6.31 22.34
N PHE A 824 1.53 -6.44 23.02
CA PHE A 824 0.89 -7.73 23.34
C PHE A 824 -0.64 -7.58 23.34
N TYR A 825 -1.32 -8.30 22.44
CA TYR A 825 -2.77 -8.24 22.24
C TYR A 825 -3.41 -9.63 22.26
N GLU A 826 -4.55 -9.72 22.93
CA GLU A 826 -5.47 -10.85 22.91
C GLU A 826 -6.84 -10.38 22.39
N MET A 827 -7.46 -11.14 21.48
CA MET A 827 -8.69 -10.72 20.81
C MET A 827 -9.74 -11.82 20.85
N ASN A 828 -11.03 -11.48 21.05
CA ASN A 828 -12.11 -12.47 20.95
C ASN A 828 -12.37 -12.99 19.53
N SER A 829 -11.67 -12.46 18.52
CA SER A 829 -11.51 -13.12 17.23
C SER A 829 -10.64 -14.37 17.28
N GLY A 830 -10.08 -14.74 18.44
CA GLY A 830 -9.19 -15.88 18.67
C GLY A 830 -7.72 -15.62 18.31
N ILE A 831 -7.39 -14.39 17.91
CA ILE A 831 -6.03 -13.99 17.53
C ILE A 831 -5.26 -13.48 18.75
N VAL A 832 -4.02 -13.94 18.89
CA VAL A 832 -2.99 -13.28 19.73
C VAL A 832 -1.94 -12.67 18.81
N ALA A 833 -1.60 -11.41 19.05
CA ALA A 833 -0.59 -10.67 18.28
C ALA A 833 0.40 -9.98 19.23
N MET A 834 1.69 -10.17 18.99
CA MET A 834 2.79 -9.54 19.74
C MET A 834 3.97 -9.24 18.81
N GLU A 835 4.88 -8.36 19.21
CA GLU A 835 6.01 -7.93 18.38
C GLU A 835 7.33 -7.89 19.15
N THR A 836 8.48 -7.90 18.46
CA THR A 836 9.71 -7.30 19.01
C THR A 836 10.35 -6.37 18.00
N SER A 837 10.69 -5.16 18.44
CA SER A 837 11.14 -4.09 17.56
C SER A 837 12.52 -4.42 16.99
N LEU A 838 12.69 -4.30 15.67
CA LEU A 838 13.92 -4.67 14.98
C LEU A 838 14.95 -3.53 15.03
N VAL A 839 16.19 -3.86 15.40
CA VAL A 839 17.30 -2.91 15.31
C VAL A 839 17.67 -2.66 13.85
N ILE A 840 17.90 -1.40 13.48
CA ILE A 840 18.46 -1.02 12.17
C ILE A 840 19.94 -0.66 12.34
N LEU A 841 20.84 -1.50 11.83
CA LEU A 841 22.29 -1.30 11.90
C LEU A 841 22.78 -0.42 10.75
N ASP A 842 22.32 -0.65 9.52
CA ASP A 842 22.58 0.24 8.37
C ASP A 842 21.55 1.40 8.34
N PRO A 843 21.93 2.62 8.74
CA PRO A 843 21.01 3.75 8.80
C PRO A 843 20.64 4.29 7.40
N ASN A 844 21.25 3.81 6.31
CA ASN A 844 20.83 4.15 4.95
C ASN A 844 19.47 3.53 4.59
N VAL A 845 19.00 2.54 5.36
CA VAL A 845 17.62 2.04 5.28
C VAL A 845 16.60 3.15 5.55
N TRP A 846 16.89 4.10 6.44
CA TRP A 846 16.03 5.27 6.70
C TRP A 846 15.86 6.21 5.51
N ASP A 847 16.67 6.08 4.45
CA ASP A 847 16.44 6.82 3.20
C ASP A 847 15.22 6.31 2.42
N LYS A 848 14.75 5.09 2.71
CA LYS A 848 13.55 4.47 2.09
C LYS A 848 12.24 4.89 2.77
N VAL A 849 12.31 5.66 3.86
CA VAL A 849 11.12 6.26 4.49
C VAL A 849 10.49 7.24 3.51
N LEU A 850 9.21 7.07 3.22
CA LEU A 850 8.49 7.89 2.26
C LEU A 850 7.78 9.04 2.98
N ASP A 851 8.34 10.24 2.86
CA ASP A 851 7.79 11.47 3.45
C ASP A 851 6.51 11.97 2.74
N PHE A 852 5.72 12.81 3.40
CA PHE A 852 4.64 13.57 2.75
C PHE A 852 5.19 14.64 1.80
N PRO A 853 4.52 14.96 0.68
CA PRO A 853 3.22 14.42 0.22
C PRO A 853 3.35 13.11 -0.59
N ARG A 854 4.54 12.49 -0.60
CA ARG A 854 4.85 11.38 -1.50
C ARG A 854 4.24 10.05 -1.11
N PHE A 855 3.97 9.84 0.18
CA PHE A 855 3.24 8.70 0.70
C PHE A 855 2.24 9.18 1.76
N HIS A 856 0.95 9.02 1.46
CA HIS A 856 -0.13 9.40 2.35
C HIS A 856 -0.40 8.26 3.32
N SER A 857 0.00 8.45 4.58
CA SER A 857 -0.15 7.47 5.66
C SER A 857 -0.96 8.01 6.83
N ILE A 858 -1.23 7.14 7.79
CA ILE A 858 -1.74 7.50 9.13
C ILE A 858 -0.71 7.01 10.18
N PRO A 859 -0.78 7.46 11.45
CA PRO A 859 0.10 6.94 12.50
C PRO A 859 -0.07 5.43 12.66
N ASN A 860 1.02 4.67 12.87
CA ASN A 860 0.95 3.21 12.82
C ASN A 860 0.04 2.63 13.92
N PHE A 861 -0.03 3.27 15.09
CA PHE A 861 -0.92 2.86 16.18
C PHE A 861 -2.41 2.86 15.76
N MET A 862 -2.82 3.79 14.88
CA MET A 862 -4.19 3.83 14.35
C MET A 862 -4.42 2.73 13.32
N HIS A 863 -3.41 2.45 12.48
CA HIS A 863 -3.44 1.34 11.53
C HIS A 863 -3.57 0.00 12.26
N LEU A 864 -2.71 -0.24 13.26
CA LEU A 864 -2.69 -1.43 14.12
C LEU A 864 -4.04 -1.69 14.78
N MET A 865 -4.68 -0.69 15.41
CA MET A 865 -6.00 -0.88 16.03
C MET A 865 -7.11 -1.13 15.02
N ALA A 866 -7.03 -0.56 13.81
CA ALA A 866 -7.96 -0.88 12.74
C ALA A 866 -7.75 -2.32 12.22
N VAL A 867 -6.51 -2.80 12.11
CA VAL A 867 -6.18 -4.19 11.76
C VAL A 867 -6.70 -5.15 12.83
N ASN A 868 -6.37 -4.94 14.11
CA ASN A 868 -6.82 -5.77 15.23
C ASN A 868 -8.35 -5.93 15.26
N ARG A 869 -9.11 -4.83 15.05
CA ARG A 869 -10.58 -4.88 15.04
C ARG A 869 -11.17 -5.58 13.82
N LEU A 870 -10.47 -5.65 12.68
CA LEU A 870 -11.00 -6.19 11.41
C LEU A 870 -10.52 -7.60 11.05
N ALA A 871 -9.37 -8.02 11.57
CA ALA A 871 -8.72 -9.27 11.20
C ALA A 871 -9.53 -10.49 11.65
N LYS A 872 -9.81 -11.40 10.71
CA LYS A 872 -10.61 -12.63 10.95
C LYS A 872 -9.76 -13.89 11.14
N SER A 873 -8.46 -13.83 10.85
CA SER A 873 -7.47 -14.91 11.03
C SER A 873 -6.04 -14.35 10.89
N SER A 874 -5.01 -15.10 11.28
CA SER A 874 -3.60 -14.68 11.15
C SER A 874 -3.18 -14.23 9.73
N PRO A 875 -3.55 -14.94 8.63
CA PRO A 875 -3.24 -14.48 7.27
C PRO A 875 -3.91 -13.14 6.93
N ASP A 876 -5.16 -12.93 7.37
CA ASP A 876 -5.89 -11.68 7.13
C ASP A 876 -5.29 -10.53 7.95
N TRP A 877 -4.83 -10.79 9.17
CA TRP A 877 -4.10 -9.82 10.00
C TRP A 877 -2.82 -9.34 9.30
N VAL A 878 -1.91 -10.24 8.94
CA VAL A 878 -0.61 -9.85 8.35
C VAL A 878 -0.76 -9.22 6.96
N GLN A 879 -1.75 -9.67 6.17
CA GLN A 879 -2.06 -9.04 4.88
C GLN A 879 -2.61 -7.62 5.05
N ARG A 880 -3.43 -7.34 6.08
CA ARG A 880 -3.94 -5.99 6.35
C ARG A 880 -2.84 -5.08 6.88
N PHE A 881 -2.07 -5.55 7.86
CA PHE A 881 -0.95 -4.80 8.44
C PHE A 881 0.11 -4.43 7.39
N SER A 882 0.41 -5.36 6.48
CA SER A 882 1.43 -5.12 5.44
C SER A 882 1.01 -4.15 4.34
N ARG A 883 -0.27 -3.71 4.27
CA ARG A 883 -0.73 -2.72 3.27
C ARG A 883 -0.19 -1.32 3.51
N THR A 884 0.30 -1.02 4.72
CA THR A 884 0.79 0.32 5.06
C THR A 884 2.14 0.20 5.76
N ASN A 885 3.21 0.11 4.97
CA ASN A 885 4.57 0.26 5.46
C ASN A 885 4.97 1.75 5.39
N THR A 886 4.91 2.43 6.53
CA THR A 886 5.36 3.83 6.71
C THR A 886 6.87 3.98 6.71
N GLY A 887 7.61 2.88 6.86
CA GLY A 887 9.03 2.88 7.18
C GLY A 887 9.33 3.28 8.61
N THR A 888 8.34 3.34 9.50
CA THR A 888 8.55 3.39 10.95
C THR A 888 7.76 2.25 11.60
N PHE A 889 8.10 1.93 12.85
CA PHE A 889 7.67 0.69 13.51
C PHE A 889 8.22 -0.59 12.86
N ALA A 890 9.52 -0.56 12.54
CA ALA A 890 10.29 -1.73 12.13
C ALA A 890 10.31 -2.78 13.25
N ALA A 891 9.69 -3.93 12.99
CA ALA A 891 9.28 -4.90 13.99
C ALA A 891 9.16 -6.30 13.36
N GLN A 892 9.34 -7.34 14.18
CA GLN A 892 8.92 -8.70 13.86
C GLN A 892 7.64 -9.00 14.64
N TRP A 893 6.52 -9.08 13.94
CA TRP A 893 5.22 -9.45 14.50
C TRP A 893 5.00 -10.95 14.44
N MET A 894 4.44 -11.51 15.52
CA MET A 894 4.05 -12.91 15.68
C MET A 894 2.55 -12.98 15.90
N VAL A 895 1.83 -13.66 15.02
CA VAL A 895 0.37 -13.69 14.99
C VAL A 895 -0.13 -15.14 14.97
N ALA A 896 -0.88 -15.54 15.98
CA ALA A 896 -1.43 -16.89 16.13
C ALA A 896 -2.97 -16.86 16.26
N ASP A 897 -3.65 -17.74 15.52
CA ASP A 897 -5.11 -17.89 15.57
C ASP A 897 -5.48 -19.18 16.32
N TYR A 898 -5.80 -19.04 17.59
CA TYR A 898 -6.12 -20.16 18.48
C TYR A 898 -7.46 -20.83 18.17
N ASN A 899 -8.33 -20.27 17.33
CA ASN A 899 -9.54 -20.99 16.88
C ASN A 899 -9.17 -22.22 16.05
N GLN A 900 -7.99 -22.21 15.42
CA GLN A 900 -7.48 -23.30 14.61
C GLN A 900 -6.68 -24.33 15.45
N PHE A 901 -6.43 -24.06 16.74
CA PHE A 901 -5.71 -24.98 17.61
C PHE A 901 -6.65 -26.04 18.21
N GLU A 902 -6.32 -27.30 18.00
CA GLU A 902 -6.97 -28.44 18.64
C GLU A 902 -5.93 -29.24 19.44
N SER A 903 -6.15 -29.39 20.74
CA SER A 903 -5.23 -30.12 21.64
C SER A 903 -5.05 -31.57 21.20
N GLY A 904 -3.81 -32.04 21.14
CA GLY A 904 -3.45 -33.38 20.68
C GLY A 904 -3.45 -33.55 19.16
N LYS A 905 -3.58 -32.47 18.37
CA LYS A 905 -3.51 -32.51 16.90
C LYS A 905 -2.39 -31.62 16.36
N PRO A 906 -1.73 -32.03 15.25
CA PRO A 906 -0.76 -31.19 14.57
C PRO A 906 -1.37 -29.86 14.11
N LEU A 907 -0.63 -28.76 14.28
CA LEU A 907 -1.08 -27.43 13.87
C LEU A 907 -1.47 -27.39 12.38
N PRO A 908 -2.62 -26.80 12.01
CA PRO A 908 -2.99 -26.61 10.62
C PRO A 908 -2.23 -25.43 9.99
N ASP A 909 -1.86 -25.56 8.71
CA ASP A 909 -1.25 -24.45 7.97
C ASP A 909 -2.21 -23.24 7.93
N GLY A 910 -1.64 -22.04 8.01
CA GLY A 910 -2.36 -20.78 8.15
C GLY A 910 -2.54 -20.29 9.59
N MET A 911 -2.24 -21.10 10.62
CA MET A 911 -2.47 -20.74 12.01
C MET A 911 -1.49 -19.67 12.54
N PHE A 912 -0.19 -19.82 12.28
CA PHE A 912 0.89 -19.00 12.85
C PHE A 912 1.68 -18.27 11.76
N TRP A 913 1.63 -16.94 11.78
CA TRP A 913 2.30 -16.09 10.79
C TRP A 913 3.30 -15.14 11.45
N ILE A 914 4.39 -14.90 10.71
CA ILE A 914 5.37 -13.86 11.02
C ILE A 914 5.28 -12.79 9.95
N VAL A 915 5.37 -11.52 10.34
CA VAL A 915 5.69 -10.42 9.41
C VAL A 915 6.83 -9.57 9.97
N GLU A 916 7.85 -9.36 9.16
CA GLU A 916 8.92 -8.40 9.43
C GLU A 916 8.74 -7.17 8.56
N MET A 917 8.74 -6.00 9.20
CA MET A 917 8.67 -4.72 8.52
C MET A 917 9.93 -3.91 8.79
N ILE A 918 10.46 -3.27 7.74
CA ILE A 918 11.52 -2.25 7.78
C ILE A 918 11.24 -1.21 6.67
N PRO A 919 11.89 -0.03 6.64
CA PRO A 919 11.73 0.93 5.54
C PRO A 919 11.79 0.31 4.12
N GLY A 920 10.65 0.36 3.43
CA GLY A 920 10.50 -0.10 2.05
C GLY A 920 10.47 -1.62 1.86
N VAL A 921 10.40 -2.43 2.92
CA VAL A 921 10.23 -3.89 2.84
C VAL A 921 9.29 -4.40 3.94
N SER A 922 8.29 -5.19 3.53
CA SER A 922 7.48 -6.02 4.42
C SER A 922 7.58 -7.45 3.91
N GLU A 923 8.08 -8.38 4.73
CA GLU A 923 8.14 -9.81 4.42
C GLU A 923 7.23 -10.56 5.37
N MET A 924 6.27 -11.31 4.85
CA MET A 924 5.30 -12.07 5.64
C MET A 924 5.28 -13.54 5.19
N GLN A 925 5.26 -14.47 6.16
CA GLN A 925 5.29 -15.90 5.88
C GLN A 925 4.51 -16.70 6.93
N ASP A 926 3.85 -17.75 6.47
CA ASP A 926 3.29 -18.80 7.33
C ASP A 926 4.44 -19.62 7.94
N MET A 927 4.58 -19.56 9.26
CA MET A 927 5.61 -20.26 10.02
C MET A 927 5.02 -21.41 10.83
N THR A 928 3.79 -21.84 10.55
CA THR A 928 3.15 -22.99 11.21
C THR A 928 3.94 -24.29 10.98
N GLY A 929 4.48 -24.49 9.77
CA GLY A 929 5.38 -25.61 9.47
C GLY A 929 6.65 -25.59 10.33
N PHE A 930 7.29 -24.42 10.46
CA PHE A 930 8.47 -24.23 11.31
C PHE A 930 8.17 -24.54 12.77
N LEU A 931 7.04 -24.02 13.30
CA LEU A 931 6.63 -24.22 14.69
C LEU A 931 6.29 -25.69 15.01
N ARG A 932 5.74 -26.45 14.05
CA ARG A 932 5.53 -27.90 14.18
C ARG A 932 6.84 -28.67 14.29
N GLU A 933 7.83 -28.33 13.47
CA GLU A 933 9.14 -28.99 13.40
C GLU A 933 10.03 -28.63 14.60
N HIS A 934 10.20 -27.33 14.86
CA HIS A 934 11.14 -26.80 15.86
C HIS A 934 10.53 -26.69 17.27
N ARG A 935 9.22 -26.85 17.39
CA ARG A 935 8.42 -26.78 18.64
C ARG A 935 8.39 -25.42 19.34
N TYR A 936 9.14 -24.42 18.86
CA TYR A 936 9.09 -23.03 19.33
C TYR A 936 9.44 -22.02 18.24
N TRP A 937 9.07 -20.75 18.47
CA TRP A 937 9.55 -19.56 17.76
C TRP A 937 10.01 -18.52 18.78
N ALA A 938 11.18 -17.92 18.60
CA ALA A 938 11.72 -16.93 19.53
C ALA A 938 12.06 -15.62 18.79
N SER A 939 11.83 -14.48 19.45
CA SER A 939 12.05 -13.14 18.90
C SER A 939 12.84 -12.27 19.87
N PHE A 940 13.82 -11.51 19.36
CA PHE A 940 14.85 -10.84 20.17
C PHE A 940 15.59 -9.73 19.40
N ASN A 941 14.83 -8.87 18.69
CA ASN A 941 15.29 -7.66 17.99
C ASN A 941 16.23 -7.86 16.80
N ARG A 942 16.37 -9.09 16.34
CA ARG A 942 17.18 -9.47 15.19
C ARG A 942 16.26 -10.09 14.13
N PRO A 943 16.29 -9.60 12.89
CA PRO A 943 15.44 -10.15 11.84
C PRO A 943 15.83 -11.58 11.49
N PHE A 944 14.85 -12.35 11.07
CA PHE A 944 14.93 -13.73 10.61
C PHE A 944 15.02 -13.79 9.08
N PHE A 945 14.14 -13.08 8.35
CA PHE A 945 14.06 -13.23 6.90
C PHE A 945 15.28 -12.62 6.20
N ALA A 946 15.80 -13.34 5.21
CA ALA A 946 17.12 -13.08 4.63
C ALA A 946 17.27 -11.66 4.04
N LYS A 947 16.22 -11.13 3.40
CA LYS A 947 16.23 -9.78 2.81
C LYS A 947 16.12 -8.70 3.88
N THR A 948 15.30 -8.92 4.91
CA THR A 948 15.25 -8.04 6.10
C THR A 948 16.62 -7.97 6.77
N ARG A 949 17.27 -9.12 7.02
CA ARG A 949 18.64 -9.22 7.58
C ARG A 949 19.71 -8.56 6.71
N GLU A 950 19.61 -8.68 5.39
CA GLU A 950 20.55 -8.04 4.47
C GLU A 950 20.42 -6.52 4.52
N LEU A 951 19.20 -6.02 4.34
CA LEU A 951 18.95 -4.58 4.24
C LEU A 951 19.21 -3.84 5.55
N SER A 952 18.77 -4.39 6.68
CA SER A 952 19.01 -3.80 8.02
C SER A 952 20.47 -3.84 8.47
N GLY A 953 21.37 -4.49 7.72
CA GLY A 953 22.81 -4.53 7.97
C GLY A 953 23.32 -5.74 8.78
N PHE A 954 22.43 -6.59 9.31
CA PHE A 954 22.82 -7.75 10.13
C PHE A 954 23.71 -8.76 9.39
N ASN A 955 23.43 -9.04 8.11
CA ASN A 955 24.27 -9.96 7.33
C ASN A 955 25.71 -9.42 7.14
N ALA A 956 25.94 -8.10 7.22
CA ALA A 956 27.29 -7.54 7.20
C ALA A 956 27.94 -7.67 8.59
N ALA A 957 27.25 -7.21 9.64
CA ALA A 957 27.74 -7.23 11.01
C ALA A 957 28.07 -8.65 11.52
N GLU A 958 27.25 -9.65 11.19
CA GLU A 958 27.51 -11.06 11.53
C GLU A 958 28.79 -11.59 10.85
N ARG A 959 29.06 -11.20 9.60
CA ARG A 959 30.27 -11.62 8.87
C ARG A 959 31.55 -11.00 9.41
N THR A 960 31.50 -9.81 9.99
CA THR A 960 32.70 -9.09 10.48
C THR A 960 32.88 -9.14 12.00
N HIS A 961 31.81 -9.34 12.79
CA HIS A 961 31.83 -9.32 14.27
C HIS A 961 31.16 -10.54 14.92
N GLY A 962 30.66 -11.49 14.12
CA GLY A 962 30.29 -12.83 14.60
C GLY A 962 28.93 -12.91 15.29
N SER A 963 28.85 -13.81 16.28
CA SER A 963 27.58 -14.39 16.74
C SER A 963 26.64 -13.42 17.46
N LEU A 964 27.13 -12.30 17.99
CA LEU A 964 26.30 -11.25 18.61
C LEU A 964 25.25 -10.69 17.62
N TYR A 965 25.57 -10.61 16.34
CA TYR A 965 24.67 -10.12 15.28
C TYR A 965 23.93 -11.26 14.55
N SER A 966 24.23 -12.52 14.87
CA SER A 966 23.56 -13.69 14.33
C SER A 966 22.13 -13.82 14.83
N TYR A 967 21.22 -14.32 13.98
CA TYR A 967 19.89 -14.71 14.45
C TYR A 967 19.97 -15.87 15.44
N GLU A 968 20.74 -16.91 15.14
CA GLU A 968 20.80 -18.14 15.95
C GLU A 968 21.92 -18.13 17.01
N GLY A 969 23.00 -17.40 16.75
CA GLY A 969 24.21 -17.41 17.57
C GLY A 969 24.26 -16.43 18.75
N ASN A 970 23.28 -15.51 18.87
CA ASN A 970 23.31 -14.47 19.90
C ASN A 970 22.88 -14.99 21.29
N PRO A 971 23.23 -14.30 22.40
CA PRO A 971 22.91 -14.74 23.75
C PRO A 971 21.43 -15.04 24.03
N ARG A 972 20.49 -14.25 23.49
CA ARG A 972 19.05 -14.49 23.69
C ARG A 972 18.55 -15.69 22.89
N ALA A 973 19.02 -15.86 21.65
CA ALA A 973 18.72 -17.07 20.87
C ALA A 973 19.25 -18.33 21.55
N TYR A 974 20.46 -18.27 22.13
CA TYR A 974 21.00 -19.34 22.95
C TYR A 974 20.12 -19.62 24.18
N ALA A 975 19.78 -18.58 24.96
CA ALA A 975 18.95 -18.71 26.16
C ALA A 975 17.59 -19.35 25.85
N PHE A 976 16.89 -18.87 24.82
CA PHE A 976 15.63 -19.46 24.37
C PHE A 976 15.79 -20.90 23.88
N ARG A 977 16.82 -21.23 23.09
CA ARG A 977 17.07 -22.59 22.61
C ARG A 977 17.32 -23.58 23.75
N MET A 978 17.98 -23.14 24.83
CA MET A 978 18.21 -23.99 26.01
C MET A 978 16.97 -24.14 26.90
N ALA A 979 16.12 -23.10 26.97
CA ALA A 979 14.96 -23.07 27.86
C ALA A 979 13.68 -23.64 27.24
N ALA A 980 13.41 -23.37 25.96
CA ALA A 980 12.14 -23.72 25.30
C ALA A 980 11.74 -25.21 25.39
N PRO A 981 12.65 -26.20 25.27
CA PRO A 981 12.27 -27.62 25.37
C PRO A 981 11.70 -28.03 26.73
N ALA A 982 11.98 -27.27 27.80
CA ALA A 982 11.48 -27.57 29.14
C ALA A 982 10.05 -27.05 29.41
N ILE A 983 9.53 -26.18 28.55
CA ILE A 983 8.25 -25.51 28.77
C ILE A 983 7.10 -26.42 28.29
N ASN A 984 6.30 -26.90 29.23
CA ASN A 984 5.07 -27.67 29.03
C ASN A 984 3.90 -27.19 29.92
N ALA A 985 4.11 -26.15 30.73
CA ALA A 985 3.11 -25.48 31.55
C ALA A 985 3.33 -23.96 31.61
N LEU A 986 2.28 -23.23 32.03
CA LEU A 986 2.33 -21.76 32.21
C LEU A 986 3.43 -21.31 33.19
N GLN A 987 3.70 -22.07 34.27
CA GLN A 987 4.78 -21.76 35.22
C GLN A 987 6.16 -21.70 34.56
N GLU A 988 6.51 -22.69 33.74
CA GLU A 988 7.81 -22.69 33.06
C GLU A 988 7.90 -21.54 32.04
N MET A 989 6.78 -21.18 31.41
CA MET A 989 6.72 -19.99 30.54
C MET A 989 6.98 -18.68 31.32
N ARG A 990 6.42 -18.55 32.53
CA ARG A 990 6.67 -17.40 33.44
C ARG A 990 8.15 -17.30 33.84
N ASP A 991 8.75 -18.42 34.21
CA ASP A 991 10.15 -18.50 34.64
C ASP A 991 11.12 -18.13 33.51
N VAL A 992 10.81 -18.55 32.27
CA VAL A 992 11.63 -18.24 31.09
C VAL A 992 11.47 -16.78 30.66
N MET A 993 10.25 -16.23 30.62
CA MET A 993 10.05 -14.84 30.21
C MET A 993 10.62 -13.81 31.20
N THR A 994 10.78 -14.18 32.47
CA THR A 994 11.49 -13.36 33.48
C THR A 994 12.99 -13.69 33.61
N GLN A 995 13.53 -14.59 32.79
CA GLN A 995 14.88 -15.11 33.00
C GLN A 995 15.98 -14.06 32.79
N ASN A 996 16.75 -13.83 33.86
CA ASN A 996 18.07 -13.20 33.82
C ASN A 996 19.07 -14.08 34.57
N ALA A 997 20.00 -14.72 33.86
CA ALA A 997 20.92 -15.70 34.43
C ALA A 997 22.33 -15.15 34.76
N TYR A 998 22.57 -13.85 34.56
CA TYR A 998 23.86 -13.22 34.88
C TYR A 998 24.24 -13.42 36.37
N PRO A 999 25.53 -13.65 36.73
CA PRO A 999 26.71 -13.75 35.89
C PRO A 999 27.01 -15.18 35.40
N TYR A 1000 26.01 -16.04 35.23
CA TYR A 1000 26.14 -17.42 34.77
C TYR A 1000 25.53 -17.68 33.38
N GLY A 1001 25.26 -16.63 32.61
CA GLY A 1001 24.68 -16.70 31.27
C GLY A 1001 25.68 -17.08 30.17
N SER A 1002 25.18 -17.24 28.95
CA SER A 1002 26.01 -17.50 27.76
C SER A 1002 26.88 -16.29 27.38
N PRO A 1003 28.14 -16.48 26.96
CA PRO A 1003 28.97 -15.41 26.40
C PRO A 1003 28.39 -14.77 25.13
N PRO A 1004 28.53 -13.44 24.91
CA PRO A 1004 28.92 -12.42 25.89
C PRO A 1004 27.89 -12.30 27.02
N ASN A 1005 28.37 -12.49 28.26
CA ASN A 1005 27.56 -12.69 29.45
C ASN A 1005 27.38 -11.38 30.21
N ASP A 1006 26.46 -10.55 29.73
CA ASP A 1006 26.02 -9.30 30.35
C ASP A 1006 24.57 -9.45 30.87
N PRO A 1007 24.15 -8.79 31.97
CA PRO A 1007 22.74 -8.73 32.34
C PRO A 1007 21.85 -8.08 31.26
N GLY A 1008 22.40 -7.26 30.35
CA GLY A 1008 21.75 -6.72 29.15
C GLY A 1008 21.48 -7.73 28.04
N HIS A 1009 22.14 -8.89 28.07
CA HIS A 1009 22.07 -9.94 27.04
C HIS A 1009 21.11 -11.10 27.35
N GLN A 1010 20.40 -11.06 28.48
CA GLN A 1010 19.45 -12.10 28.90
C GLN A 1010 18.05 -11.92 28.30
N ILE A 1011 17.09 -12.81 28.59
CA ILE A 1011 15.71 -12.73 28.05
C ILE A 1011 14.96 -11.52 28.62
N SER A 1012 15.07 -11.30 29.93
CA SER A 1012 14.65 -10.08 30.62
C SER A 1012 15.89 -9.30 31.04
N ALA A 1013 16.29 -8.29 30.26
CA ALA A 1013 17.52 -7.53 30.51
C ALA A 1013 17.48 -6.74 31.84
N ARG A 1014 18.67 -6.50 32.41
CA ARG A 1014 18.89 -5.65 33.60
C ARG A 1014 20.08 -4.71 33.35
N MET A 1015 19.93 -3.70 32.48
CA MET A 1015 21.02 -2.77 32.14
C MET A 1015 21.48 -1.95 33.37
N ASP A 1016 20.63 -1.82 34.39
CA ASP A 1016 20.97 -1.19 35.66
C ASP A 1016 22.07 -1.94 36.45
N LEU A 1017 22.31 -3.20 36.10
CA LEU A 1017 23.37 -4.05 36.63
C LEU A 1017 24.56 -4.20 35.65
N SER A 1018 24.47 -3.68 34.42
CA SER A 1018 25.51 -3.85 33.40
C SER A 1018 26.80 -3.12 33.79
N PRO A 1019 27.99 -3.77 33.69
CA PRO A 1019 29.27 -3.10 33.76
C PRO A 1019 29.62 -2.30 32.50
N ILE A 1020 28.91 -2.51 31.38
CA ILE A 1020 29.14 -1.83 30.10
C ILE A 1020 28.30 -0.55 30.06
N LEU A 1021 26.97 -0.67 29.96
CA LEU A 1021 26.05 0.44 29.81
C LEU A 1021 25.09 0.54 31.00
N LYS A 1022 25.59 1.05 32.13
CA LYS A 1022 24.81 1.16 33.38
C LYS A 1022 23.74 2.25 33.33
N LEU A 1023 22.50 1.86 33.02
CA LEU A 1023 21.33 2.76 33.00
C LEU A 1023 20.02 2.00 33.34
N PRO A 1024 18.97 2.66 33.84
CA PRO A 1024 17.75 2.01 34.31
C PRO A 1024 16.83 1.65 33.13
N ASN A 1025 17.19 0.56 32.43
CA ASN A 1025 16.52 0.05 31.24
C ASN A 1025 16.68 -1.48 31.19
N GLY A 1026 15.78 -2.15 30.48
CA GLY A 1026 15.79 -3.60 30.35
C GLY A 1026 14.37 -4.13 30.33
N GLY A 1027 14.17 -5.38 30.74
CA GLY A 1027 12.84 -5.95 30.88
C GLY A 1027 12.02 -5.17 31.91
N ILE A 1028 10.86 -4.67 31.50
CA ILE A 1028 9.92 -3.92 32.37
C ILE A 1028 8.62 -4.68 32.66
N ASP A 1029 8.43 -5.84 32.02
CA ASP A 1029 7.38 -6.80 32.34
C ASP A 1029 7.72 -8.19 31.80
N ALA A 1030 6.81 -9.12 32.07
CA ALA A 1030 6.49 -10.21 31.15
C ALA A 1030 4.99 -10.51 31.19
N LYS A 1031 4.38 -10.81 30.04
CA LYS A 1031 3.01 -11.34 29.89
C LYS A 1031 3.08 -12.75 29.30
N VAL A 1032 2.23 -13.66 29.75
CA VAL A 1032 2.06 -15.00 29.17
C VAL A 1032 0.58 -15.37 29.03
N VAL A 1033 0.27 -16.12 27.98
CA VAL A 1033 -1.08 -16.63 27.66
C VAL A 1033 -0.97 -18.05 27.10
N ASN A 1034 -2.03 -18.84 27.31
CA ASN A 1034 -2.26 -20.12 26.64
C ASN A 1034 -3.68 -20.18 26.06
N ARG A 1035 -4.04 -21.31 25.47
CA ARG A 1035 -5.37 -21.54 24.90
C ARG A 1035 -6.52 -21.28 25.86
N CYS A 1036 -6.39 -21.65 27.13
CA CYS A 1036 -7.48 -21.56 28.12
C CYS A 1036 -7.65 -20.15 28.70
N LEU A 1037 -6.53 -19.48 28.95
CA LEU A 1037 -6.48 -18.08 29.33
C LEU A 1037 -7.06 -17.18 28.23
N LEU A 1038 -6.69 -17.40 26.95
CA LEU A 1038 -7.25 -16.66 25.82
C LEU A 1038 -8.77 -16.83 25.65
N LYS A 1039 -9.32 -18.04 25.85
CA LYS A 1039 -10.78 -18.29 25.81
C LYS A 1039 -11.55 -17.39 26.81
N LYS A 1040 -10.87 -16.91 27.86
CA LYS A 1040 -11.42 -16.02 28.89
C LYS A 1040 -11.01 -14.55 28.72
N LEU A 1041 -10.16 -14.23 27.73
CA LEU A 1041 -9.42 -12.96 27.61
C LEU A 1041 -8.72 -12.60 28.92
N GLN A 1042 -7.83 -13.49 29.33
CA GLN A 1042 -7.02 -13.39 30.54
C GLN A 1042 -5.57 -13.61 30.17
N ALA A 1043 -4.67 -12.87 30.81
CA ALA A 1043 -3.23 -13.11 30.74
C ALA A 1043 -2.68 -13.23 32.16
N GLN A 1044 -1.50 -13.83 32.29
CA GLN A 1044 -0.71 -13.73 33.52
C GLN A 1044 0.44 -12.76 33.24
N ALA A 1045 0.63 -11.76 34.09
CA ALA A 1045 1.71 -10.81 33.91
C ALA A 1045 2.42 -10.41 35.21
N ILE A 1046 3.67 -9.99 35.07
CA ILE A 1046 4.51 -9.40 36.11
C ILE A 1046 5.00 -8.04 35.61
N SER A 1047 5.11 -7.06 36.51
CA SER A 1047 5.54 -5.71 36.19
C SER A 1047 6.83 -5.36 36.93
N GLY A 1048 7.74 -4.68 36.24
CA GLY A 1048 9.06 -4.31 36.73
C GLY A 1048 10.19 -5.25 36.33
N PRO A 1049 11.43 -4.92 36.72
CA PRO A 1049 12.62 -5.64 36.27
C PRO A 1049 12.77 -7.01 36.94
N SER A 1050 13.37 -7.95 36.20
CA SER A 1050 13.62 -9.31 36.70
C SER A 1050 14.45 -9.31 37.98
N HIS A 1051 13.89 -9.90 39.03
CA HIS A 1051 14.48 -10.05 40.37
C HIS A 1051 14.52 -11.52 40.82
N THR A 1052 14.33 -12.47 39.91
CA THR A 1052 14.35 -13.92 40.18
C THR A 1052 15.71 -14.41 40.71
N ARG A 1053 16.80 -13.72 40.35
CA ARG A 1053 18.19 -14.01 40.77
C ARG A 1053 18.98 -12.77 41.21
N HIS A 1054 18.33 -11.61 41.20
CA HIS A 1054 18.94 -10.30 41.38
C HIS A 1054 18.17 -9.51 42.43
N GLU A 1055 18.83 -8.58 43.10
CA GLU A 1055 18.12 -7.64 43.97
C GLU A 1055 17.04 -6.88 43.18
N PRO A 1056 15.83 -6.73 43.75
CA PRO A 1056 14.77 -5.92 43.18
C PRO A 1056 15.22 -4.49 42.88
N PHE A 1057 14.77 -3.95 41.76
CA PHE A 1057 15.15 -2.59 41.36
C PHE A 1057 14.58 -1.54 42.33
N ARG A 1058 15.36 -0.49 42.57
CA ARG A 1058 14.99 0.65 43.43
C ARG A 1058 15.34 1.98 42.78
N TRP A 1059 14.43 2.96 42.90
CA TRP A 1059 14.72 4.36 42.55
C TRP A 1059 15.56 5.06 43.63
N LYS A 1060 15.31 4.74 44.91
CA LYS A 1060 15.92 5.37 46.09
C LYS A 1060 16.43 4.35 47.09
N ALA A 1061 17.55 4.68 47.71
CA ALA A 1061 18.12 3.96 48.85
C ALA A 1061 17.20 4.02 50.08
N GLU A 1062 17.54 3.25 51.12
CA GLU A 1062 16.74 3.20 52.36
C GLU A 1062 16.80 4.50 53.18
N ASP A 1063 17.87 5.29 53.01
CA ASP A 1063 18.00 6.64 53.60
C ASP A 1063 17.28 7.74 52.80
N GLY A 1064 16.63 7.39 51.68
CA GLY A 1064 15.94 8.31 50.78
C GLY A 1064 16.80 8.91 49.67
N THR A 1065 18.08 8.57 49.58
CA THR A 1065 18.98 9.05 48.52
C THR A 1065 18.54 8.56 47.14
N GLU A 1066 18.42 9.47 46.17
CA GLU A 1066 18.13 9.15 44.76
C GLU A 1066 19.27 8.34 44.14
N LEU A 1067 18.98 7.14 43.65
CA LEU A 1067 19.94 6.30 42.94
C LEU A 1067 20.04 6.68 41.45
N TRP A 1068 18.96 7.24 40.89
CA TRP A 1068 18.86 7.59 39.46
C TRP A 1068 18.30 9.01 39.24
N PRO A 1069 18.94 10.08 39.79
CA PRO A 1069 18.38 11.44 39.82
C PRO A 1069 18.16 12.09 38.44
N GLN A 1070 18.71 11.51 37.36
CA GLN A 1070 18.52 11.97 35.98
C GLN A 1070 17.28 11.36 35.30
N TYR A 1071 16.66 10.34 35.90
CA TYR A 1071 15.58 9.55 35.31
C TYR A 1071 14.24 9.86 35.99
N PRO A 1072 13.22 10.33 35.26
CA PRO A 1072 11.98 10.83 35.84
C PRO A 1072 11.03 9.69 36.22
N HIS A 1073 10.65 9.61 37.49
CA HIS A 1073 9.88 8.48 38.03
C HIS A 1073 8.68 8.94 38.88
N ALA A 1074 8.01 10.03 38.48
CA ALA A 1074 6.78 10.49 39.14
C ALA A 1074 5.70 9.38 39.11
N GLY A 1075 4.97 9.23 40.21
CA GLY A 1075 3.94 8.21 40.41
C GLY A 1075 4.42 6.76 40.54
N LEU A 1076 5.69 6.46 40.26
CA LEU A 1076 6.19 5.09 40.29
C LEU A 1076 6.50 4.60 41.72
N PRO A 1077 6.20 3.32 42.05
CA PRO A 1077 6.72 2.64 43.23
C PRO A 1077 8.24 2.78 43.36
N ASN A 1078 8.75 2.98 44.59
CA ASN A 1078 10.20 3.04 44.82
C ASN A 1078 10.89 1.69 44.60
N LEU A 1079 10.28 0.61 45.11
CA LEU A 1079 10.80 -0.77 45.09
C LEU A 1079 9.96 -1.62 44.14
N TRP A 1080 10.63 -2.29 43.20
CA TRP A 1080 9.99 -3.13 42.17
C TRP A 1080 10.21 -4.61 42.48
N ASN A 1081 9.41 -5.13 43.41
CA ASN A 1081 9.45 -6.51 43.91
C ASN A 1081 8.06 -7.15 43.83
N PHE A 1082 7.44 -7.09 42.64
CA PHE A 1082 6.09 -7.59 42.39
C PHE A 1082 6.11 -9.02 41.84
N GLY A 1083 5.16 -9.84 42.27
CA GLY A 1083 4.95 -11.16 41.68
C GLY A 1083 4.15 -11.10 40.37
N TYR A 1084 3.97 -12.27 39.75
CA TYR A 1084 2.95 -12.43 38.72
C TYR A 1084 1.54 -12.22 39.29
N VAL A 1085 0.63 -11.71 38.46
CA VAL A 1085 -0.80 -11.57 38.74
C VAL A 1085 -1.65 -12.13 37.60
N GLN A 1086 -2.86 -12.57 37.92
CA GLN A 1086 -3.87 -13.00 36.95
C GLN A 1086 -4.68 -11.77 36.51
N LEU A 1087 -4.54 -11.36 35.26
CA LEU A 1087 -5.25 -10.23 34.69
C LEU A 1087 -6.55 -10.73 34.06
N ALA A 1088 -7.67 -10.17 34.50
CA ALA A 1088 -9.00 -10.57 34.07
C ALA A 1088 -9.98 -9.40 34.03
N GLN A 1089 -11.04 -9.55 33.22
CA GLN A 1089 -12.10 -8.54 33.11
C GLN A 1089 -12.89 -8.33 34.42
N PHE A 1090 -12.75 -9.15 35.47
CA PHE A 1090 -13.52 -9.01 36.71
C PHE A 1090 -12.77 -9.40 37.99
N GLY A 1091 -12.14 -8.41 38.64
CA GLY A 1091 -11.55 -8.53 39.98
C GLY A 1091 -10.17 -9.16 40.01
N GLN A 1092 -9.46 -8.99 41.14
CA GLN A 1092 -8.21 -9.72 41.38
C GLN A 1092 -8.51 -11.21 41.55
N MET A 1093 -7.87 -12.03 40.72
CA MET A 1093 -7.96 -13.49 40.77
C MET A 1093 -6.61 -14.06 41.23
N ALA A 1094 -6.64 -15.22 41.89
CA ALA A 1094 -5.43 -16.02 42.05
C ALA A 1094 -4.92 -16.48 40.67
N ILE A 1095 -3.61 -16.69 40.55
CA ILE A 1095 -3.01 -17.31 39.36
C ILE A 1095 -3.61 -18.70 39.17
N THR A 1096 -4.11 -18.97 37.96
CA THR A 1096 -4.66 -20.27 37.58
C THR A 1096 -3.90 -20.83 36.38
N ASP A 1097 -3.23 -21.97 36.56
CA ASP A 1097 -2.54 -22.69 35.49
C ASP A 1097 -3.46 -23.71 34.82
N GLU A 1098 -4.50 -23.20 34.17
CA GLU A 1098 -5.49 -24.04 33.48
C GLU A 1098 -4.95 -24.58 32.15
N SER A 1099 -4.81 -25.90 32.06
CA SER A 1099 -4.52 -26.64 30.82
C SER A 1099 -5.79 -27.16 30.10
N ASP A 1100 -6.84 -27.47 30.87
CA ASP A 1100 -8.04 -28.15 30.40
C ASP A 1100 -9.23 -27.19 30.19
N CYS A 1101 -9.56 -26.98 28.92
CA CYS A 1101 -10.66 -26.18 28.40
C CYS A 1101 -11.01 -26.56 26.96
#